data_AF-A0AAF3EBG9-F1
#
_entry.id   AF-A0AAF3EBG9-F1
#
_cell.length_a   1.000
_cell.length_b   1.000
_cell.length_c   1.000
_cell.angle_alpha   90.00
_cell.angle_beta   90.00
_cell.angle_gamma   90.00
#
_symmetry.space_group_name_H-M   'P 1'
#
loop_
_entity.id
_entity.type
_entity.pdbx_description
1 polymer ?
#
loop_
_entity_poly.entity_id
_entity_poly.type
_entity_poly.pdbx_seq_one_letter_code
_entity_poly.pdbx_strand_id
1 'polypeptide(L)'
;MLGVGINAQKLVPCTSTRTAVRFIRARWERPYLKDLYHRRMLLGADPEIHRSSFPNCVRNHHCNAAVAASQLWAPLNSEIDVASDAFVQNKSSMEEIVSDLRNKIAKISIGGDEKARSLHRKRNKLMARERIETLIDPGTAFLELSQLAGYEMYGDDVPAAGIVTGIGSVAGKTCMIVANDATVKGGTYYPMTVKKHLRAQDIARENRLPCIYLVDSGGANLPRQADIFADSQHFGRIFYNQATMSSDGIPQLAVVMGSCTAGGAYAIIVRKTGTVFLGGPPLVKAATGEEISAEALGGADLHCSESGVTDYYAHDDQHALALARAAAAGLPSQTPAFEQEFEEPLFPAEEIYGIVGSNLKKTFEVREVIARIVDGSRFDEFKPRYGETLVTGWARLYGRQVGILANNGVLFSESAVKGAHFIELCAQRGIPLLFLQNITGFMVGRDAEAGGIAKHGAKLVTAVACARVPKITVLIGGSYGAGNYGMFLFMWPNARVSVMGGEQAANVLATVQKDKRAKEGKTWTPEEDAALRRPVEAKYDKEGHPYFASARLWDDGVIDPKDTRKVVGLALQACLNKPIEKTTFGVFRMNYNAEVYALGHRLGANHVLPEQWLQAFTTQSYASRADVTEGARDARPTLGNSALESVADHKALRDHGSKILLSRVAAYLRFHLPKAPEELIQSVTLQLTSNELLSEIGNVLGVKVLVRTSEHPASSSSVADCVCALLGVVGDKTATRLIVDFIIPQLLDVDFCEALPLEAPYEVMEAILKKQGVQEVEARLIKSAGVVSAEPLYVVGIYADKELIGQSAGESLFIAVDLASRDALLKMWDIVPEKVFFFGDRAVNDVDFKAYQQPLSSLSALCGKGVNISLETTEPDSGLNLVEAALRWRNEIEPVVGRTYTKRLRHKFSRGSLLRRTFRYLIKPRVYTVA
;
A
#
# COMPACT_ATOMS: atom_id res chain seq x y z
N MET A 1 0.76 39.10 -58.31
CA MET A 1 0.77 40.28 -57.42
C MET A 1 -0.20 40.05 -56.29
N LEU A 2 0.30 39.76 -55.09
CA LEU A 2 -0.33 39.99 -53.78
C LEU A 2 0.74 39.59 -52.75
N GLY A 3 1.72 40.48 -52.57
CA GLY A 3 2.75 40.34 -51.55
C GLY A 3 2.15 40.70 -50.19
N VAL A 4 2.13 39.73 -49.27
CA VAL A 4 1.84 39.99 -47.86
C VAL A 4 3.17 40.24 -47.18
N GLY A 5 3.58 41.50 -47.15
CA GLY A 5 4.70 41.96 -46.33
C GLY A 5 4.30 41.92 -44.86
N ILE A 6 4.86 40.98 -44.10
CA ILE A 6 4.81 41.00 -42.64
C ILE A 6 5.85 42.02 -42.18
N ASN A 7 5.42 43.27 -41.92
CA ASN A 7 6.26 44.28 -41.29
C ASN A 7 6.46 43.90 -39.82
N ALA A 8 7.55 43.18 -39.53
CA ALA A 8 7.97 42.89 -38.16
C ALA A 8 8.43 44.19 -37.48
N GLN A 9 7.79 44.54 -36.37
CA GLN A 9 8.06 45.77 -35.63
C GLN A 9 9.37 45.61 -34.83
N LYS A 10 10.29 46.59 -34.95
CA LYS A 10 11.55 46.66 -34.18
C LYS A 10 11.22 47.01 -32.72
N LEU A 11 11.75 46.23 -31.78
CA LEU A 11 11.51 46.39 -30.35
C LEU A 11 12.76 46.95 -29.66
N VAL A 12 12.58 47.87 -28.71
CA VAL A 12 13.65 48.41 -27.85
C VAL A 12 13.46 47.83 -26.43
N PRO A 13 14.46 47.17 -25.82
CA PRO A 13 14.30 46.59 -24.49
C PRO A 13 14.29 47.69 -23.40
N CYS A 14 13.27 47.71 -22.55
CA CYS A 14 13.28 48.46 -21.27
C CYS A 14 13.48 47.47 -20.11
N THR A 15 14.41 47.76 -19.21
CA THR A 15 14.80 46.92 -18.07
C THR A 15 14.03 47.31 -16.81
N SER A 16 13.14 46.44 -16.31
CA SER A 16 12.72 46.48 -14.90
C SER A 16 12.32 45.09 -14.35
N THR A 17 12.90 44.77 -13.19
CA THR A 17 12.63 43.72 -12.17
C THR A 17 12.07 42.34 -12.61
N ARG A 18 12.95 41.32 -12.56
CA ARG A 18 12.88 40.04 -13.30
C ARG A 18 12.43 38.77 -12.55
N THR A 19 12.37 38.73 -11.22
CA THR A 19 12.52 37.44 -10.51
C THR A 19 11.24 36.71 -10.07
N ALA A 20 10.12 37.40 -9.82
CA ALA A 20 8.96 36.80 -9.13
C ALA A 20 8.01 35.95 -10.01
N VAL A 21 8.01 36.12 -11.34
CA VAL A 21 7.01 35.52 -12.24
C VAL A 21 7.49 34.17 -12.84
N ARG A 22 8.81 33.96 -12.95
CA ARG A 22 9.39 32.75 -13.57
C ARG A 22 9.31 31.51 -12.66
N PHE A 23 9.51 31.68 -11.36
CA PHE A 23 9.68 30.57 -10.40
C PHE A 23 8.39 29.78 -10.13
N ILE A 24 7.23 30.42 -10.22
CA ILE A 24 5.92 29.78 -9.96
C ILE A 24 5.53 28.82 -11.10
N ARG A 25 6.09 29.01 -12.29
CA ARG A 25 5.64 28.34 -13.52
C ARG A 25 6.46 27.09 -13.87
N ALA A 26 7.79 27.10 -13.69
CA ALA A 26 8.65 25.95 -13.98
C ALA A 26 8.28 24.68 -13.19
N ARG A 27 7.70 24.82 -11.98
CA ARG A 27 7.24 23.70 -11.15
C ARG A 27 5.88 23.13 -11.59
N TRP A 28 5.08 23.90 -12.34
CA TRP A 28 3.75 23.51 -12.83
C TRP A 28 3.76 23.05 -14.30
N GLU A 29 4.81 23.32 -15.07
CA GLU A 29 4.89 23.01 -16.52
C GLU A 29 5.68 21.75 -16.90
N ARG A 30 6.24 20.99 -15.94
CA ARG A 30 6.77 19.64 -16.25
C ARG A 30 5.74 18.69 -16.92
N PRO A 31 4.41 18.80 -16.69
CA PRO A 31 3.39 18.10 -17.49
C PRO A 31 3.09 18.76 -18.86
N TYR A 32 3.51 20.00 -19.10
CA TYR A 32 3.14 20.85 -20.24
C TYR A 32 4.01 20.61 -21.49
N LEU A 33 5.21 20.03 -21.35
CA LEU A 33 6.03 19.61 -22.50
C LEU A 33 5.36 18.51 -23.35
N LYS A 34 4.38 17.77 -22.82
CA LYS A 34 3.50 16.90 -23.61
C LYS A 34 2.52 17.67 -24.51
N ASP A 35 2.22 18.93 -24.20
CA ASP A 35 1.32 19.79 -24.98
C ASP A 35 2.04 20.47 -26.17
N LEU A 36 3.38 20.57 -26.13
CA LEU A 36 4.19 21.04 -27.26
C LEU A 36 4.10 20.09 -28.48
N TYR A 37 3.90 18.80 -28.24
CA TYR A 37 3.59 17.80 -29.28
C TYR A 37 2.23 18.08 -29.94
N HIS A 38 1.22 18.48 -29.16
CA HIS A 38 -0.10 18.87 -29.67
C HIS A 38 -0.11 20.24 -30.37
N ARG A 39 0.75 21.17 -29.95
CA ARG A 39 0.88 22.50 -30.59
C ARG A 39 1.65 22.48 -31.91
N ARG A 40 2.63 21.58 -32.07
CA ARG A 40 3.27 21.33 -33.37
C ARG A 40 2.29 20.74 -34.40
N MET A 41 1.38 19.85 -33.97
CA MET A 41 0.29 19.32 -34.80
C MET A 41 -0.70 20.42 -35.24
N LEU A 42 -0.94 21.43 -34.42
CA LEU A 42 -1.86 22.54 -34.73
C LEU A 42 -1.25 23.63 -35.63
N LEU A 43 0.06 23.60 -35.88
CA LEU A 43 0.79 24.57 -36.72
C LEU A 43 1.13 24.05 -38.12
N GLY A 44 0.65 22.86 -38.51
CA GLY A 44 0.69 22.39 -39.90
C GLY A 44 2.05 21.91 -40.41
N ALA A 45 2.94 21.44 -39.53
CA ALA A 45 4.15 20.73 -39.95
C ALA A 45 3.80 19.26 -40.27
N ASP A 46 4.10 18.82 -41.50
CA ASP A 46 3.88 17.44 -41.95
C ASP A 46 4.74 16.46 -41.14
N PRO A 47 4.16 15.38 -40.57
CA PRO A 47 4.93 14.40 -39.81
C PRO A 47 5.41 13.27 -40.73
N GLU A 48 6.56 13.43 -41.39
CA GLU A 48 7.32 12.26 -41.84
C GLU A 48 8.15 11.73 -40.66
N ILE A 49 7.59 10.75 -39.93
CA ILE A 49 8.39 9.88 -39.07
C ILE A 49 8.01 8.43 -39.36
N HIS A 50 8.98 7.74 -39.97
CA HIS A 50 9.05 6.30 -40.17
C HIS A 50 8.76 5.55 -38.87
N ARG A 51 7.70 4.73 -38.86
CA ARG A 51 7.48 3.70 -37.83
C ARG A 51 8.34 2.48 -38.13
N SER A 52 9.61 2.50 -37.76
CA SER A 52 10.42 1.27 -37.74
C SER A 52 11.65 1.41 -36.84
N SER A 53 11.50 1.47 -35.51
CA SER A 53 12.61 1.29 -34.54
C SER A 53 12.14 1.06 -33.08
N PHE A 54 11.07 0.29 -32.87
CA PHE A 54 10.78 -0.28 -31.54
C PHE A 54 10.44 -1.77 -31.72
N PRO A 55 11.34 -2.70 -31.37
CA PRO A 55 10.93 -4.07 -31.16
C PRO A 55 10.18 -4.14 -29.82
N ASN A 56 9.07 -4.89 -29.83
CA ASN A 56 8.25 -5.28 -28.68
C ASN A 56 7.15 -4.31 -28.24
N CYS A 57 6.01 -4.38 -28.94
CA CYS A 57 4.69 -4.44 -28.29
C CYS A 57 3.64 -4.94 -29.30
N VAL A 58 3.52 -6.26 -29.44
CA VAL A 58 2.31 -6.86 -30.02
C VAL A 58 1.29 -7.02 -28.89
N ARG A 59 0.45 -6.00 -28.69
CA ARG A 59 -0.87 -6.17 -28.09
C ARG A 59 -1.82 -6.50 -29.23
N ASN A 60 -2.12 -7.78 -29.37
CA ASN A 60 -3.42 -8.33 -29.79
C ASN A 60 -3.21 -9.77 -30.19
N HIS A 61 -3.42 -10.70 -29.25
CA HIS A 61 -4.11 -11.96 -29.49
C HIS A 61 -4.92 -12.22 -28.22
N HIS A 62 -6.23 -11.99 -28.31
CA HIS A 62 -7.20 -12.56 -27.39
C HIS A 62 -7.22 -14.08 -27.62
N CYS A 63 -6.31 -14.79 -26.97
CA CYS A 63 -6.31 -16.24 -26.92
C CYS A 63 -6.01 -16.66 -25.48
N ASN A 64 -6.88 -17.49 -24.91
CA ASN A 64 -6.79 -18.39 -23.74
C ASN A 64 -5.38 -18.71 -23.16
N ALA A 65 -4.58 -17.73 -22.79
CA ALA A 65 -3.22 -17.95 -22.26
C ALA A 65 -3.21 -18.43 -20.80
N ALA A 66 -4.24 -18.10 -20.01
CA ALA A 66 -4.34 -18.51 -18.60
C ALA A 66 -4.59 -20.02 -18.43
N VAL A 67 -5.32 -20.64 -19.37
CA VAL A 67 -5.55 -22.11 -19.38
C VAL A 67 -4.28 -22.83 -19.85
N ALA A 68 -3.61 -22.32 -20.89
CA ALA A 68 -2.39 -22.91 -21.43
C ALA A 68 -1.20 -22.87 -20.44
N ALA A 69 -1.11 -21.87 -19.56
CA ALA A 69 -0.03 -21.79 -18.56
C ALA A 69 -0.14 -22.84 -17.45
N SER A 70 -1.35 -23.30 -17.10
CA SER A 70 -1.56 -24.29 -16.04
C SER A 70 -1.18 -25.73 -16.41
N GLN A 71 -1.05 -26.03 -17.71
CA GLN A 71 -0.54 -27.31 -18.20
C GLN A 71 0.97 -27.50 -17.94
N LEU A 72 1.68 -26.43 -17.53
CA LEU A 72 3.12 -26.49 -17.25
C LEU A 72 3.44 -26.99 -15.82
N TRP A 73 2.49 -26.93 -14.88
CA TRP A 73 2.69 -27.43 -13.52
C TRP A 73 2.26 -28.89 -13.42
N ALA A 74 3.20 -29.74 -12.99
CA ALA A 74 2.93 -31.15 -12.77
C ALA A 74 1.96 -31.33 -11.58
N PRO A 75 0.98 -32.25 -11.68
CA PRO A 75 0.22 -32.69 -10.52
C PRO A 75 1.14 -33.33 -9.49
N LEU A 76 0.81 -33.15 -8.20
CA LEU A 76 1.43 -33.91 -7.11
C LEU A 76 1.02 -35.38 -7.23
N ASN A 77 1.99 -36.28 -7.15
CA ASN A 77 1.72 -37.70 -6.99
C ASN A 77 1.46 -37.98 -5.51
N SER A 78 0.34 -38.64 -5.20
CA SER A 78 0.05 -39.06 -3.83
C SER A 78 0.74 -40.40 -3.55
N GLU A 79 1.40 -40.51 -2.39
CA GLU A 79 2.02 -41.75 -1.90
C GLU A 79 1.17 -42.42 -0.81
N ILE A 80 -0.05 -41.91 -0.58
CA ILE A 80 -0.95 -42.40 0.48
C ILE A 80 -1.57 -43.74 0.08
N ASP A 81 -1.36 -44.75 0.92
CA ASP A 81 -2.11 -46.00 0.88
C ASP A 81 -3.37 -45.90 1.75
N VAL A 82 -4.52 -45.70 1.09
CA VAL A 82 -5.84 -45.59 1.73
C VAL A 82 -6.31 -46.88 2.41
N ALA A 83 -5.69 -48.02 2.11
CA ALA A 83 -6.00 -49.31 2.74
C ALA A 83 -5.12 -49.60 3.96
N SER A 84 -4.09 -48.79 4.23
CA SER A 84 -3.19 -49.00 5.34
C SER A 84 -3.87 -48.83 6.71
N ASP A 85 -3.47 -49.62 7.69
CA ASP A 85 -4.00 -49.55 9.07
C ASP A 85 -3.84 -48.14 9.67
N ALA A 86 -2.73 -47.45 9.36
CA ALA A 86 -2.47 -46.10 9.82
C ALA A 86 -3.50 -45.10 9.26
N PHE A 87 -3.82 -45.20 7.97
CA PHE A 87 -4.82 -44.35 7.33
C PHE A 87 -6.22 -44.60 7.90
N VAL A 88 -6.60 -45.88 8.07
CA VAL A 88 -7.92 -46.26 8.63
C VAL A 88 -8.06 -45.75 10.07
N GLN A 89 -7.02 -45.90 10.90
CA GLN A 89 -7.01 -45.38 12.27
C GLN A 89 -7.13 -43.85 12.30
N ASN A 90 -6.35 -43.14 11.50
CA ASN A 90 -6.39 -41.69 11.41
C ASN A 90 -7.80 -41.22 10.97
N LYS A 91 -8.36 -41.84 9.93
CA LYS A 91 -9.68 -41.53 9.40
C LYS A 91 -10.76 -41.69 10.45
N SER A 92 -10.80 -42.84 11.13
CA SER A 92 -11.76 -43.11 12.20
C SER A 92 -11.64 -42.07 13.33
N SER A 93 -10.41 -41.71 13.73
CA SER A 93 -10.19 -40.75 14.81
C SER A 93 -10.61 -39.32 14.45
N MET A 94 -10.47 -38.94 13.17
CA MET A 94 -10.91 -37.63 12.66
C MET A 94 -12.44 -37.59 12.49
N GLU A 95 -13.04 -38.66 11.98
CA GLU A 95 -14.50 -38.77 11.82
C GLU A 95 -15.24 -38.64 13.16
N GLU A 96 -14.68 -39.18 14.25
CA GLU A 96 -15.23 -39.04 15.60
C GLU A 96 -15.31 -37.57 16.04
N ILE A 97 -14.22 -36.81 15.94
CA ILE A 97 -14.18 -35.40 16.35
C ILE A 97 -14.96 -34.49 15.39
N VAL A 98 -15.04 -34.84 14.10
CA VAL A 98 -15.91 -34.15 13.13
C VAL A 98 -17.38 -34.40 13.44
N SER A 99 -17.75 -35.62 13.84
CA SER A 99 -19.10 -35.95 14.28
C SER A 99 -19.49 -35.14 15.52
N ASP A 100 -18.59 -35.03 16.50
CA ASP A 100 -18.81 -34.19 17.69
C ASP A 100 -19.01 -32.71 17.32
N LEU A 101 -18.19 -32.18 16.41
CA LEU A 101 -18.33 -30.81 15.88
C LEU A 101 -19.70 -30.61 15.24
N ARG A 102 -20.13 -31.52 14.35
CA ARG A 102 -21.43 -31.44 13.66
C ARG A 102 -22.59 -31.47 14.65
N ASN A 103 -22.53 -32.35 15.66
CA ASN A 103 -23.55 -32.42 16.70
C ASN A 103 -23.67 -31.12 17.50
N LYS A 104 -22.52 -30.52 17.88
CA LYS A 104 -22.48 -29.23 18.59
C LYS A 104 -23.02 -28.09 17.72
N ILE A 105 -22.61 -28.01 16.46
CA ILE A 105 -23.12 -27.00 15.51
C ILE A 105 -24.62 -27.19 15.30
N ALA A 106 -25.11 -28.42 15.16
CA ALA A 106 -26.53 -28.71 15.01
C ALA A 106 -27.34 -28.22 16.23
N LYS A 107 -26.84 -28.48 17.45
CA LYS A 107 -27.45 -27.96 18.68
C LYS A 107 -27.45 -26.43 18.72
N ILE A 108 -26.34 -25.78 18.34
CA ILE A 108 -26.24 -24.32 18.32
C ILE A 108 -27.16 -23.70 17.26
N SER A 109 -27.30 -24.37 16.12
CA SER A 109 -28.09 -23.86 14.98
C SER A 109 -29.59 -23.76 15.29
N ILE A 110 -30.05 -24.46 16.34
CA ILE A 110 -31.42 -24.39 16.85
C ILE A 110 -31.77 -23.00 17.40
N GLY A 111 -30.78 -22.27 17.95
CA GLY A 111 -30.99 -20.98 18.61
C GLY A 111 -31.40 -21.15 20.08
N GLY A 112 -32.31 -20.30 20.55
CA GLY A 112 -32.82 -20.32 21.93
C GLY A 112 -33.65 -21.55 22.29
N ASP A 113 -34.12 -21.59 23.54
CA ASP A 113 -34.96 -22.69 24.03
C ASP A 113 -36.31 -22.81 23.28
N GLU A 114 -36.96 -23.97 23.40
CA GLU A 114 -38.24 -24.24 22.72
C GLU A 114 -39.32 -23.20 23.03
N LYS A 115 -39.34 -22.70 24.28
CA LYS A 115 -40.33 -21.70 24.71
C LYS A 115 -40.11 -20.37 23.98
N ALA A 116 -38.86 -19.91 23.87
CA ALA A 116 -38.49 -18.71 23.15
C ALA A 116 -38.76 -18.84 21.65
N ARG A 117 -38.43 -19.99 21.06
CA ARG A 117 -38.68 -20.28 19.64
C ARG A 117 -40.18 -20.31 19.31
N SER A 118 -40.96 -21.01 20.13
CA SER A 118 -42.42 -21.06 20.02
C SER A 118 -43.05 -19.67 20.18
N LEU A 119 -42.55 -18.84 21.12
CA LEU A 119 -43.02 -17.47 21.28
C LEU A 119 -42.68 -16.59 20.06
N HIS A 120 -41.48 -16.74 19.50
CA HIS A 120 -41.07 -16.02 18.29
C HIS A 120 -41.96 -16.35 17.09
N ARG A 121 -42.27 -17.64 16.90
CA ARG A 121 -43.20 -18.10 15.86
C ARG A 121 -44.63 -17.60 16.06
N LYS A 122 -45.13 -17.58 17.31
CA LYS A 122 -46.47 -17.03 17.64
C LYS A 122 -46.60 -15.55 17.28
N ARG A 123 -45.49 -14.82 17.17
CA ARG A 123 -45.45 -13.43 16.69
C ARG A 123 -45.38 -13.31 15.16
N ASN A 124 -45.50 -14.42 14.43
CA ASN A 124 -45.38 -14.51 12.96
C ASN A 124 -44.04 -14.00 12.42
N LYS A 125 -42.96 -14.23 13.17
CA LYS A 125 -41.60 -13.84 12.79
C LYS A 125 -40.82 -15.05 12.28
N LEU A 126 -40.00 -14.84 11.25
CA LEU A 126 -39.03 -15.82 10.78
C LEU A 126 -37.86 -15.91 11.77
N MET A 127 -37.28 -17.09 11.92
CA MET A 127 -36.05 -17.27 12.70
C MET A 127 -34.85 -16.59 12.00
N ALA A 128 -33.80 -16.28 12.75
CA ALA A 128 -32.61 -15.60 12.19
C ALA A 128 -32.03 -16.31 10.96
N ARG A 129 -31.86 -17.63 11.02
CA ARG A 129 -31.33 -18.43 9.89
C ARG A 129 -32.31 -18.54 8.72
N GLU A 130 -33.61 -18.62 8.98
CA GLU A 130 -34.64 -18.61 7.93
C GLU A 130 -34.67 -17.27 7.18
N ARG A 131 -34.46 -16.16 7.90
CA ARG A 131 -34.33 -14.83 7.30
C ARG A 131 -33.10 -14.76 6.38
N ILE A 132 -31.97 -15.32 6.80
CA ILE A 132 -30.76 -15.41 5.97
C ILE A 132 -31.03 -16.27 4.72
N GLU A 133 -31.59 -17.47 4.89
CA GLU A 133 -31.91 -18.38 3.78
C GLU A 133 -32.86 -17.74 2.76
N THR A 134 -33.85 -16.97 3.23
CA THR A 134 -34.77 -16.22 2.37
C THR A 134 -34.11 -15.02 1.70
N LEU A 135 -33.09 -14.41 2.34
CA LEU A 135 -32.39 -13.24 1.83
C LEU A 135 -31.38 -13.59 0.73
N ILE A 136 -30.62 -14.67 0.89
CA ILE A 136 -29.57 -15.06 -0.05
C ILE A 136 -30.15 -15.60 -1.37
N ASP A 137 -29.35 -15.55 -2.42
CA ASP A 137 -29.75 -16.05 -3.73
C ASP A 137 -29.91 -17.58 -3.73
N PRO A 138 -31.01 -18.12 -4.27
CA PRO A 138 -31.24 -19.56 -4.33
C PRO A 138 -30.08 -20.31 -4.99
N GLY A 139 -29.67 -21.43 -4.40
CA GLY A 139 -28.57 -22.26 -4.91
C GLY A 139 -27.16 -21.74 -4.62
N THR A 140 -27.03 -20.60 -3.92
CA THR A 140 -25.71 -20.07 -3.51
C THR A 140 -25.31 -20.54 -2.12
N ALA A 141 -24.00 -20.55 -1.85
CA ALA A 141 -23.48 -20.92 -0.53
C ALA A 141 -23.53 -19.74 0.45
N PHE A 142 -23.71 -20.03 1.73
CA PHE A 142 -23.54 -19.09 2.83
C PHE A 142 -22.34 -19.51 3.68
N LEU A 143 -21.32 -18.66 3.76
CA LEU A 143 -20.17 -18.85 4.63
C LEU A 143 -20.49 -18.27 6.00
N GLU A 144 -21.00 -19.09 6.90
CA GLU A 144 -21.24 -18.69 8.29
C GLU A 144 -19.94 -18.55 9.08
N LEU A 145 -19.86 -17.53 9.93
CA LEU A 145 -18.69 -17.19 10.73
C LEU A 145 -18.93 -17.41 12.23
N SER A 146 -17.92 -17.97 12.90
CA SER A 146 -17.81 -18.16 14.35
C SER A 146 -19.07 -18.78 14.96
N GLN A 147 -19.48 -19.94 14.43
CA GLN A 147 -20.67 -20.67 14.88
C GLN A 147 -20.63 -21.00 16.38
N LEU A 148 -19.44 -21.31 16.91
CA LEU A 148 -19.23 -21.68 18.31
C LEU A 148 -19.10 -20.48 19.27
N ALA A 149 -19.26 -19.24 18.80
CA ALA A 149 -19.12 -18.05 19.64
C ALA A 149 -19.95 -18.14 20.93
N GLY A 150 -19.32 -17.84 22.08
CA GLY A 150 -19.97 -17.89 23.40
C GLY A 150 -20.17 -19.30 23.99
N TYR A 151 -19.75 -20.37 23.31
CA TYR A 151 -19.88 -21.74 23.80
C TYR A 151 -19.17 -21.93 25.16
N GLU A 152 -19.93 -22.42 26.15
CA GLU A 152 -19.48 -22.69 27.54
C GLU A 152 -18.82 -21.49 28.26
N MET A 153 -19.17 -20.24 27.91
CA MET A 153 -18.52 -19.06 28.50
C MET A 153 -19.23 -18.44 29.70
N TYR A 154 -20.57 -18.46 29.74
CA TYR A 154 -21.33 -17.55 30.61
C TYR A 154 -22.10 -18.23 31.74
N GLY A 155 -22.05 -19.56 31.83
CA GLY A 155 -22.84 -20.36 32.78
C GLY A 155 -24.27 -20.62 32.30
N ASP A 156 -24.79 -19.79 31.39
CA ASP A 156 -26.00 -20.04 30.61
C ASP A 156 -25.67 -20.27 29.13
N ASP A 157 -26.57 -20.97 28.42
CA ASP A 157 -26.44 -21.21 26.98
C ASP A 157 -26.74 -19.91 26.20
N VAL A 158 -25.74 -19.45 25.43
CA VAL A 158 -25.85 -18.33 24.49
C VAL A 158 -25.38 -18.77 23.10
N PRO A 159 -26.16 -19.61 22.39
CA PRO A 159 -25.77 -20.19 21.11
C PRO A 159 -25.34 -19.14 20.09
N ALA A 160 -24.20 -19.36 19.43
CA ALA A 160 -23.60 -18.46 18.46
C ALA A 160 -23.42 -17.00 18.95
N ALA A 161 -23.37 -16.79 20.28
CA ALA A 161 -23.40 -15.49 20.95
C ALA A 161 -24.64 -14.65 20.62
N GLY A 162 -25.78 -15.27 20.29
CA GLY A 162 -27.05 -14.58 19.99
C GLY A 162 -27.06 -13.81 18.66
N ILE A 163 -26.09 -14.08 17.78
CA ILE A 163 -25.97 -13.42 16.48
C ILE A 163 -25.40 -14.39 15.43
N VAL A 164 -26.04 -14.44 14.26
CA VAL A 164 -25.58 -15.20 13.10
C VAL A 164 -24.92 -14.22 12.13
N THR A 165 -23.66 -14.46 11.79
CA THR A 165 -22.88 -13.61 10.89
C THR A 165 -22.33 -14.46 9.76
N GLY A 166 -22.27 -13.92 8.54
CA GLY A 166 -21.67 -14.65 7.43
C GLY A 166 -21.74 -13.91 6.11
N ILE A 167 -21.20 -14.56 5.08
CA ILE A 167 -21.09 -13.99 3.74
C ILE A 167 -21.96 -14.80 2.79
N GLY A 168 -22.81 -14.11 2.02
CA GLY A 168 -23.69 -14.74 1.04
C GLY A 168 -23.93 -13.85 -0.17
N SER A 169 -24.44 -14.45 -1.27
CA SER A 169 -24.87 -13.71 -2.45
C SER A 169 -26.27 -13.15 -2.24
N VAL A 170 -26.47 -11.86 -2.46
CA VAL A 170 -27.77 -11.19 -2.41
C VAL A 170 -27.93 -10.35 -3.68
N ALA A 171 -28.85 -10.75 -4.55
CA ALA A 171 -29.04 -10.14 -5.87
C ALA A 171 -27.74 -10.07 -6.70
N GLY A 172 -26.94 -11.15 -6.66
CA GLY A 172 -25.65 -11.28 -7.33
C GLY A 172 -24.51 -10.49 -6.69
N LYS A 173 -24.71 -9.91 -5.51
CA LYS A 173 -23.67 -9.20 -4.74
C LYS A 173 -23.21 -10.05 -3.57
N THR A 174 -21.90 -10.14 -3.37
CA THR A 174 -21.34 -10.77 -2.16
C THR A 174 -21.45 -9.78 -1.00
N CYS A 175 -22.26 -10.11 0.00
CA CYS A 175 -22.62 -9.25 1.12
C CYS A 175 -22.23 -9.87 2.46
N MET A 176 -21.85 -9.03 3.42
CA MET A 176 -21.78 -9.41 4.84
C MET A 176 -23.18 -9.31 5.43
N ILE A 177 -23.66 -10.39 6.03
CA ILE A 177 -24.98 -10.47 6.66
C ILE A 177 -24.80 -10.67 8.16
N VAL A 178 -25.50 -9.87 8.95
CA VAL A 178 -25.46 -9.90 10.41
C VAL A 178 -26.89 -9.94 10.93
N ALA A 179 -27.30 -11.07 11.50
CA ALA A 179 -28.67 -11.30 11.95
C ALA A 179 -28.72 -11.60 13.45
N ASN A 180 -29.46 -10.80 14.22
CA ASN A 180 -29.69 -11.09 15.63
C ASN A 180 -30.63 -12.28 15.80
N ASP A 181 -30.32 -13.17 16.73
CA ASP A 181 -31.22 -14.24 17.13
C ASP A 181 -32.01 -13.84 18.38
N ALA A 182 -33.21 -13.29 18.16
CA ALA A 182 -34.10 -12.86 19.23
C ALA A 182 -34.54 -14.00 20.17
N THR A 183 -34.38 -15.27 19.77
CA THR A 183 -34.70 -16.42 20.63
C THR A 183 -33.63 -16.66 21.69
N VAL A 184 -32.39 -16.21 21.45
CA VAL A 184 -31.28 -16.32 22.39
C VAL A 184 -31.29 -15.11 23.33
N LYS A 185 -31.85 -15.29 24.54
CA LYS A 185 -31.89 -14.24 25.58
C LYS A 185 -32.49 -12.91 25.07
N GLY A 186 -33.50 -12.98 24.20
CA GLY A 186 -34.13 -11.79 23.61
C GLY A 186 -33.25 -11.07 22.58
N GLY A 187 -32.22 -11.71 22.05
CA GLY A 187 -31.24 -11.09 21.14
C GLY A 187 -30.33 -10.08 21.83
N THR A 188 -30.19 -10.17 23.16
CA THR A 188 -29.38 -9.21 23.94
C THR A 188 -27.89 -9.38 23.65
N TYR A 189 -27.16 -8.27 23.59
CA TYR A 189 -25.72 -8.28 23.36
C TYR A 189 -24.97 -8.70 24.62
N TYR A 190 -24.30 -9.84 24.56
CA TYR A 190 -23.24 -10.24 25.48
C TYR A 190 -21.90 -9.69 25.02
N PRO A 191 -20.83 -9.73 25.85
CA PRO A 191 -19.49 -9.30 25.41
C PRO A 191 -19.05 -10.00 24.11
N MET A 192 -19.34 -11.30 23.95
CA MET A 192 -19.00 -12.02 22.73
C MET A 192 -19.88 -11.64 21.53
N THR A 193 -21.12 -11.22 21.75
CA THR A 193 -21.98 -10.70 20.68
C THR A 193 -21.38 -9.45 20.06
N VAL A 194 -20.88 -8.53 20.90
CA VAL A 194 -20.18 -7.32 20.44
C VAL A 194 -18.94 -7.70 19.65
N LYS A 195 -18.07 -8.54 20.21
CA LYS A 195 -16.85 -8.98 19.52
C LYS A 195 -17.14 -9.63 18.16
N LYS A 196 -18.20 -10.46 18.08
CA LYS A 196 -18.63 -11.11 16.84
C LYS A 196 -19.19 -10.13 15.81
N HIS A 197 -19.99 -9.16 16.24
CA HIS A 197 -20.47 -8.11 15.36
C HIS A 197 -19.29 -7.27 14.81
N LEU A 198 -18.36 -6.84 15.67
CA LEU A 198 -17.18 -6.09 15.25
C LEU A 198 -16.31 -6.88 14.28
N ARG A 199 -16.09 -8.17 14.54
CA ARG A 199 -15.33 -9.04 13.62
C ARG A 199 -15.98 -9.14 12.24
N ALA A 200 -17.31 -9.26 12.17
CA ALA A 200 -18.04 -9.24 10.90
C ALA A 200 -17.86 -7.91 10.15
N GLN A 201 -17.86 -6.77 10.87
CA GLN A 201 -17.59 -5.45 10.27
C GLN A 201 -16.14 -5.28 9.81
N ASP A 202 -15.17 -5.82 10.54
CA ASP A 202 -13.76 -5.78 10.13
C ASP A 202 -13.57 -6.56 8.83
N ILE A 203 -14.14 -7.77 8.73
CA ILE A 203 -14.16 -8.54 7.48
C ILE A 203 -14.87 -7.76 6.36
N ALA A 204 -16.00 -7.14 6.63
CA ALA A 204 -16.71 -6.34 5.63
C ALA A 204 -15.89 -5.14 5.15
N ARG A 205 -15.23 -4.43 6.05
CA ARG A 205 -14.36 -3.29 5.74
C ARG A 205 -13.15 -3.71 4.92
N GLU A 206 -12.42 -4.73 5.37
CA GLU A 206 -11.20 -5.20 4.73
C GLU A 206 -11.45 -5.68 3.29
N ASN A 207 -12.64 -6.24 3.05
CA ASN A 207 -13.02 -6.85 1.78
C ASN A 207 -14.05 -6.01 0.98
N ARG A 208 -14.41 -4.81 1.46
CA ARG A 208 -15.43 -3.91 0.86
C ARG A 208 -16.78 -4.61 0.57
N LEU A 209 -17.27 -5.40 1.51
CA LEU A 209 -18.55 -6.10 1.42
C LEU A 209 -19.69 -5.17 1.86
N PRO A 210 -20.76 -4.97 1.07
CA PRO A 210 -21.97 -4.33 1.57
C PRO A 210 -22.52 -5.08 2.79
N CYS A 211 -22.94 -4.34 3.80
CA CYS A 211 -23.44 -4.91 5.06
C CYS A 211 -24.97 -4.90 5.08
N ILE A 212 -25.58 -6.04 5.41
CA ILE A 212 -27.01 -6.17 5.65
C ILE A 212 -27.22 -6.62 7.10
N TYR A 213 -27.81 -5.74 7.91
CA TYR A 213 -28.11 -5.97 9.32
C TYR A 213 -29.58 -6.36 9.49
N LEU A 214 -29.86 -7.60 9.88
CA LEU A 214 -31.20 -8.06 10.24
C LEU A 214 -31.38 -7.89 11.75
N VAL A 215 -31.88 -6.72 12.12
CA VAL A 215 -31.91 -6.21 13.50
C VAL A 215 -33.14 -6.72 14.24
N ASP A 216 -32.90 -7.40 15.35
CA ASP A 216 -33.93 -7.95 16.24
C ASP A 216 -33.34 -8.20 17.64
N SER A 217 -33.07 -7.11 18.37
CA SER A 217 -32.31 -7.14 19.62
C SER A 217 -33.00 -6.36 20.75
N GLY A 218 -33.13 -6.99 21.91
CA GLY A 218 -33.63 -6.35 23.14
C GLY A 218 -32.66 -5.36 23.80
N GLY A 219 -31.46 -5.13 23.26
CA GLY A 219 -30.44 -4.24 23.82
C GLY A 219 -29.23 -4.97 24.40
N ALA A 220 -28.56 -4.39 25.39
CA ALA A 220 -27.37 -4.96 26.03
C ALA A 220 -27.72 -5.89 27.21
N ASN A 221 -26.87 -6.88 27.48
CA ASN A 221 -26.94 -7.66 28.71
C ASN A 221 -26.53 -6.79 29.91
N LEU A 222 -27.53 -6.18 30.58
CA LEU A 222 -27.30 -5.21 31.66
C LEU A 222 -26.38 -5.70 32.79
N PRO A 223 -26.45 -6.97 33.25
CA PRO A 223 -25.53 -7.46 34.29
C PRO A 223 -24.04 -7.41 33.90
N ARG A 224 -23.74 -7.39 32.59
CA ARG A 224 -22.37 -7.37 32.04
C ARG A 224 -22.04 -6.05 31.32
N GLN A 225 -22.78 -4.98 31.58
CA GLN A 225 -22.66 -3.73 30.83
C GLN A 225 -21.23 -3.15 30.78
N ALA A 226 -20.43 -3.35 31.83
CA ALA A 226 -19.04 -2.88 31.89
C ALA A 226 -18.16 -3.47 30.77
N ASP A 227 -18.41 -4.73 30.41
CA ASP A 227 -17.71 -5.48 29.35
C ASP A 227 -18.36 -5.29 27.97
N ILE A 228 -19.36 -4.40 27.85
CA ILE A 228 -20.17 -4.22 26.64
C ILE A 228 -20.19 -2.76 26.18
N PHE A 229 -20.09 -1.77 27.07
CA PHE A 229 -20.43 -0.38 26.72
C PHE A 229 -19.22 0.54 26.48
N ALA A 230 -18.29 0.64 27.44
CA ALA A 230 -17.42 1.82 27.55
C ALA A 230 -16.09 1.79 26.76
N ASP A 231 -15.51 0.63 26.47
CA ASP A 231 -14.18 0.55 25.86
C ASP A 231 -14.19 0.77 24.33
N SER A 232 -13.02 1.02 23.76
CA SER A 232 -12.81 1.30 22.33
C SER A 232 -13.31 0.20 21.38
N GLN A 233 -13.36 -1.05 21.84
CA GLN A 233 -13.85 -2.22 21.09
C GLN A 233 -15.17 -2.76 21.66
N HIS A 234 -15.93 -1.90 22.33
CA HIS A 234 -17.25 -2.21 22.86
C HIS A 234 -18.37 -1.73 21.92
N PHE A 235 -19.63 -1.80 22.36
CA PHE A 235 -20.83 -1.65 21.53
C PHE A 235 -20.83 -0.37 20.66
N GLY A 236 -20.33 0.76 21.19
CA GLY A 236 -20.23 2.01 20.44
C GLY A 236 -19.37 1.94 19.17
N ARG A 237 -18.41 1.00 19.12
CA ARG A 237 -17.54 0.78 17.96
C ARG A 237 -18.31 0.30 16.72
N ILE A 238 -19.47 -0.35 16.91
CA ILE A 238 -20.35 -0.77 15.82
C ILE A 238 -20.80 0.44 15.00
N PHE A 239 -21.24 1.51 15.68
CA PHE A 239 -21.69 2.75 15.04
C PHE A 239 -20.54 3.51 14.37
N TYR A 240 -19.38 3.59 15.05
CA TYR A 240 -18.17 4.15 14.44
C TYR A 240 -17.81 3.40 13.15
N ASN A 241 -17.88 2.07 13.16
CA ASN A 241 -17.58 1.26 12.00
C ASN A 241 -18.58 1.48 10.87
N GLN A 242 -19.88 1.53 11.16
CA GLN A 242 -20.92 1.82 10.17
C GLN A 242 -20.72 3.19 9.51
N ALA A 243 -20.47 4.24 10.31
CA ALA A 243 -20.28 5.59 9.80
C ALA A 243 -19.03 5.71 8.91
N THR A 244 -17.91 5.11 9.33
CA THR A 244 -16.66 5.12 8.56
C THR A 244 -16.76 4.28 7.29
N MET A 245 -17.31 3.06 7.37
CA MET A 245 -17.55 2.22 6.19
C MET A 245 -18.48 2.89 5.18
N SER A 246 -19.53 3.57 5.65
CA SER A 246 -20.42 4.36 4.78
C SER A 246 -19.65 5.49 4.08
N SER A 247 -18.80 6.23 4.80
CA SER A 247 -17.91 7.26 4.24
C SER A 247 -16.90 6.69 3.23
N ASP A 248 -16.45 5.45 3.43
CA ASP A 248 -15.58 4.72 2.51
C ASP A 248 -16.33 4.21 1.27
N GLY A 249 -17.65 4.38 1.20
CA GLY A 249 -18.51 3.93 0.10
C GLY A 249 -18.90 2.46 0.18
N ILE A 250 -18.87 1.86 1.37
CA ILE A 250 -19.37 0.50 1.63
C ILE A 250 -20.83 0.61 2.13
N PRO A 251 -21.83 0.17 1.34
CA PRO A 251 -23.24 0.34 1.70
C PRO A 251 -23.60 -0.35 3.01
N GLN A 252 -24.39 0.33 3.84
CA GLN A 252 -24.92 -0.17 5.10
C GLN A 252 -26.45 -0.21 4.99
N LEU A 253 -27.04 -1.40 5.09
CA LEU A 253 -28.49 -1.62 5.02
C LEU A 253 -28.99 -2.23 6.32
N ALA A 254 -29.96 -1.60 6.97
CA ALA A 254 -30.61 -2.13 8.16
C ALA A 254 -32.04 -2.62 7.82
N VAL A 255 -32.40 -3.77 8.39
CA VAL A 255 -33.74 -4.35 8.31
C VAL A 255 -34.21 -4.59 9.74
N VAL A 256 -35.05 -3.70 10.25
CA VAL A 256 -35.59 -3.73 11.61
C VAL A 256 -36.81 -4.65 11.64
N MET A 257 -36.59 -5.86 12.15
CA MET A 257 -37.56 -6.95 12.18
C MET A 257 -38.00 -7.30 13.62
N GLY A 258 -37.82 -6.36 14.55
CA GLY A 258 -38.11 -6.51 15.96
C GLY A 258 -37.69 -5.30 16.79
N SER A 259 -37.46 -5.52 18.07
CA SER A 259 -36.99 -4.44 18.95
C SER A 259 -35.61 -3.94 18.51
N CYS A 260 -35.41 -2.64 18.55
CA CYS A 260 -34.16 -1.96 18.27
C CYS A 260 -34.02 -0.79 19.26
N THR A 261 -33.35 -1.07 20.38
CA THR A 261 -33.04 -0.02 21.36
C THR A 261 -31.72 0.64 20.96
N ALA A 262 -31.76 1.94 20.65
CA ALA A 262 -30.71 2.76 20.03
C ALA A 262 -30.51 2.55 18.50
N GLY A 263 -29.73 3.46 17.87
CA GLY A 263 -29.90 3.93 16.49
C GLY A 263 -29.83 2.93 15.32
N GLY A 264 -30.34 3.38 14.16
CA GLY A 264 -30.23 2.74 12.85
C GLY A 264 -29.89 3.75 11.74
N ALA A 265 -29.12 3.32 10.75
CA ALA A 265 -28.91 3.98 9.45
C ALA A 265 -29.83 3.35 8.39
N TYR A 266 -29.87 3.85 7.13
CA TYR A 266 -30.76 3.44 6.02
C TYR A 266 -31.58 2.16 6.28
N ALA A 267 -32.84 2.32 6.67
CA ALA A 267 -33.58 1.32 7.41
C ALA A 267 -34.91 0.93 6.75
N ILE A 268 -35.09 -0.37 6.53
CA ILE A 268 -36.37 -1.02 6.28
C ILE A 268 -36.96 -1.41 7.64
N ILE A 269 -38.23 -1.14 7.91
CA ILE A 269 -38.89 -1.49 9.18
C ILE A 269 -40.17 -2.28 8.95
N VAL A 270 -40.34 -3.36 9.72
CA VAL A 270 -41.55 -4.21 9.67
C VAL A 270 -42.64 -3.63 10.57
N ARG A 271 -43.82 -3.34 10.01
CA ARG A 271 -44.94 -2.80 10.79
C ARG A 271 -45.37 -3.70 11.96
N LYS A 272 -45.81 -3.09 13.06
CA LYS A 272 -46.31 -3.77 14.29
C LYS A 272 -45.31 -4.70 14.99
N THR A 273 -44.08 -4.79 14.48
CA THR A 273 -43.07 -5.75 14.95
C THR A 273 -41.74 -5.05 15.17
N GLY A 274 -41.31 -4.25 14.20
CA GLY A 274 -40.13 -3.41 14.28
C GLY A 274 -40.40 -2.16 15.11
N THR A 275 -39.52 -1.88 16.07
CA THR A 275 -39.59 -0.65 16.87
C THR A 275 -38.20 -0.07 17.11
N VAL A 276 -38.01 1.25 16.93
CA VAL A 276 -36.73 1.94 17.17
C VAL A 276 -36.92 3.04 18.23
N PHE A 277 -36.11 3.05 19.27
CA PHE A 277 -36.14 4.13 20.27
C PHE A 277 -34.84 4.19 21.09
N LEU A 278 -34.48 5.36 21.59
CA LEU A 278 -33.31 5.52 22.48
C LEU A 278 -33.56 4.91 23.86
N GLY A 279 -34.80 4.99 24.34
CA GLY A 279 -35.28 4.37 25.57
C GLY A 279 -36.64 3.73 25.32
N GLY A 280 -36.79 2.45 25.63
CA GLY A 280 -38.08 1.78 25.45
C GLY A 280 -39.13 2.25 26.45
N PRO A 281 -40.40 1.81 26.30
CA PRO A 281 -41.48 2.19 27.19
C PRO A 281 -41.19 2.06 28.69
N PRO A 282 -40.48 1.02 29.18
CA PRO A 282 -40.11 0.94 30.60
C PRO A 282 -39.22 2.10 31.06
N LEU A 283 -38.29 2.55 30.22
CA LEU A 283 -37.40 3.67 30.53
C LEU A 283 -38.13 5.01 30.46
N VAL A 284 -38.99 5.20 29.45
CA VAL A 284 -39.84 6.40 29.33
C VAL A 284 -40.74 6.54 30.55
N LYS A 285 -41.43 5.46 30.95
CA LYS A 285 -42.25 5.43 32.16
C LYS A 285 -41.43 5.74 33.41
N ALA A 286 -40.25 5.14 33.55
CA ALA A 286 -39.38 5.37 34.70
C ALA A 286 -38.85 6.82 34.78
N ALA A 287 -38.54 7.43 33.64
CA ALA A 287 -37.93 8.76 33.57
C ALA A 287 -38.94 9.92 33.60
N THR A 288 -40.13 9.72 33.02
CA THR A 288 -41.11 10.80 32.77
C THR A 288 -42.48 10.55 33.37
N GLY A 289 -42.79 9.30 33.75
CA GLY A 289 -44.13 8.87 34.16
C GLY A 289 -45.10 8.61 33.01
N GLU A 290 -44.71 8.87 31.76
CA GLU A 290 -45.56 8.64 30.58
C GLU A 290 -45.75 7.14 30.31
N GLU A 291 -47.02 6.73 30.16
CA GLU A 291 -47.37 5.38 29.72
C GLU A 291 -47.65 5.37 28.21
N ILE A 292 -46.69 4.88 27.45
CA ILE A 292 -46.77 4.79 25.99
C ILE A 292 -46.47 3.36 25.52
N SER A 293 -47.12 2.92 24.44
CA SER A 293 -46.82 1.61 23.84
C SER A 293 -45.55 1.66 22.99
N ALA A 294 -44.90 0.51 22.75
CA ALA A 294 -43.70 0.46 21.91
C ALA A 294 -43.97 0.90 20.45
N GLU A 295 -45.15 0.57 19.91
CA GLU A 295 -45.56 0.96 18.56
C GLU A 295 -45.81 2.48 18.48
N ALA A 296 -46.47 3.06 19.48
CA ALA A 296 -46.72 4.50 19.52
C ALA A 296 -45.45 5.32 19.75
N LEU A 297 -44.49 4.78 20.52
CA LEU A 297 -43.23 5.45 20.81
C LEU A 297 -42.24 5.45 19.64
N GLY A 298 -42.21 4.36 18.87
CA GLY A 298 -41.17 4.16 17.86
C GLY A 298 -41.48 3.04 16.85
N GLY A 299 -42.75 2.85 16.51
CA GLY A 299 -43.16 1.85 15.52
C GLY A 299 -42.86 2.27 14.07
N ALA A 300 -43.19 1.38 13.14
CA ALA A 300 -42.97 1.60 11.71
C ALA A 300 -43.74 2.80 11.16
N ASP A 301 -44.99 3.00 11.60
CA ASP A 301 -45.82 4.11 11.13
C ASP A 301 -45.14 5.45 11.49
N LEU A 302 -44.77 5.65 12.77
CA LEU A 302 -44.09 6.86 13.23
C LEU A 302 -42.78 7.12 12.47
N HIS A 303 -41.94 6.11 12.27
CA HIS A 303 -40.64 6.32 11.64
C HIS A 303 -40.68 6.50 10.11
N CYS A 304 -41.66 5.91 9.43
CA CYS A 304 -41.83 6.07 7.98
C CYS A 304 -42.68 7.30 7.59
N SER A 305 -43.62 7.75 8.42
CA SER A 305 -44.49 8.88 8.07
C SER A 305 -44.16 10.20 8.75
N GLU A 306 -43.55 10.18 9.95
CA GLU A 306 -43.33 11.40 10.74
C GLU A 306 -41.85 11.70 10.96
N SER A 307 -41.10 10.77 11.55
CA SER A 307 -39.73 11.07 12.00
C SER A 307 -38.68 10.95 10.90
N GLY A 308 -38.93 10.15 9.86
CA GLY A 308 -37.97 9.87 8.78
C GLY A 308 -36.74 9.07 9.21
N VAL A 309 -36.83 8.30 10.30
CA VAL A 309 -35.71 7.44 10.76
C VAL A 309 -35.56 6.20 9.88
N THR A 310 -36.65 5.76 9.23
CA THR A 310 -36.68 4.57 8.38
C THR A 310 -37.24 4.92 7.00
N ASP A 311 -36.62 4.38 5.95
CA ASP A 311 -36.88 4.75 4.55
C ASP A 311 -37.96 3.88 3.89
N TYR A 312 -38.09 2.63 4.32
CA TYR A 312 -38.99 1.66 3.68
C TYR A 312 -39.91 0.98 4.69
N TYR A 313 -41.20 0.97 4.36
CA TYR A 313 -42.25 0.38 5.18
C TYR A 313 -42.56 -1.06 4.70
N ALA A 314 -42.26 -2.05 5.54
CA ALA A 314 -42.53 -3.46 5.25
C ALA A 314 -43.76 -3.99 5.99
N HIS A 315 -44.47 -4.95 5.38
CA HIS A 315 -45.71 -5.49 5.94
C HIS A 315 -45.47 -6.69 6.87
N ASP A 316 -44.42 -7.44 6.60
CA ASP A 316 -43.96 -8.62 7.31
C ASP A 316 -42.47 -8.87 7.01
N ASP A 317 -41.90 -9.92 7.60
CA ASP A 317 -40.50 -10.31 7.41
C ASP A 317 -40.18 -10.61 5.93
N GLN A 318 -41.07 -11.26 5.19
CA GLN A 318 -40.82 -11.63 3.78
C GLN A 318 -40.75 -10.39 2.88
N HIS A 319 -41.69 -9.44 3.06
CA HIS A 319 -41.67 -8.17 2.35
C HIS A 319 -40.40 -7.37 2.68
N ALA A 320 -39.99 -7.34 3.94
CA ALA A 320 -38.76 -6.65 4.34
C ALA A 320 -37.50 -7.22 3.66
N LEU A 321 -37.40 -8.55 3.59
CA LEU A 321 -36.29 -9.22 2.91
C LEU A 321 -36.32 -8.99 1.39
N ALA A 322 -37.51 -8.96 0.77
CA ALA A 322 -37.65 -8.61 -0.64
C ALA A 322 -37.17 -7.17 -0.93
N LEU A 323 -37.52 -6.22 -0.06
CA LEU A 323 -37.03 -4.84 -0.15
C LEU A 323 -35.52 -4.77 0.05
N ALA A 324 -34.96 -5.56 0.96
CA ALA A 324 -33.52 -5.63 1.18
C ALA A 324 -32.77 -6.16 -0.05
N ARG A 325 -33.32 -7.19 -0.71
CA ARG A 325 -32.81 -7.70 -2.00
C ARG A 325 -32.90 -6.65 -3.09
N ALA A 326 -34.00 -5.90 -3.17
CA ALA A 326 -34.16 -4.81 -4.14
C ALA A 326 -33.14 -3.68 -3.92
N ALA A 327 -32.88 -3.31 -2.67
CA ALA A 327 -31.85 -2.34 -2.31
C ALA A 327 -30.44 -2.85 -2.70
N ALA A 328 -30.13 -4.12 -2.43
CA ALA A 328 -28.86 -4.75 -2.82
C ALA A 328 -28.68 -4.81 -4.34
N ALA A 329 -29.74 -5.05 -5.11
CA ALA A 329 -29.72 -5.08 -6.57
C ALA A 329 -29.34 -3.72 -7.18
N GLY A 330 -29.69 -2.62 -6.51
CA GLY A 330 -29.32 -1.26 -6.93
C GLY A 330 -27.85 -0.88 -6.69
N LEU A 331 -27.08 -1.72 -5.98
CA LEU A 331 -25.68 -1.45 -5.68
C LEU A 331 -24.78 -1.63 -6.93
N PRO A 332 -23.63 -0.92 -7.01
CA PRO A 332 -22.68 -1.07 -8.10
C PRO A 332 -22.26 -2.52 -8.33
N SER A 333 -21.94 -2.89 -9.57
CA SER A 333 -21.41 -4.22 -9.89
C SER A 333 -20.06 -4.46 -9.20
N GLN A 334 -19.94 -5.62 -8.56
CA GLN A 334 -18.68 -6.14 -8.04
C GLN A 334 -17.92 -6.84 -9.18
N THR A 335 -16.60 -6.86 -9.11
CA THR A 335 -15.75 -7.56 -10.09
C THR A 335 -16.01 -9.08 -10.02
N PRO A 336 -16.24 -9.79 -11.13
CA PRO A 336 -16.43 -11.24 -11.10
C PRO A 336 -15.21 -11.95 -10.51
N ALA A 337 -15.44 -12.75 -9.48
CA ALA A 337 -14.38 -13.26 -8.62
C ALA A 337 -13.69 -14.52 -9.14
N PHE A 338 -14.27 -15.35 -10.01
CA PHE A 338 -13.66 -16.61 -10.48
C PHE A 338 -13.72 -16.79 -12.00
N GLU A 339 -12.79 -17.61 -12.53
CA GLU A 339 -12.86 -18.08 -13.91
C GLU A 339 -14.03 -19.07 -14.04
N GLN A 340 -14.70 -19.08 -15.19
CA GLN A 340 -15.84 -19.99 -15.42
C GLN A 340 -15.42 -21.47 -15.52
N GLU A 341 -14.14 -21.73 -15.82
CA GLU A 341 -13.58 -23.08 -15.96
C GLU A 341 -12.43 -23.28 -14.96
N PHE A 342 -12.46 -24.38 -14.21
CA PHE A 342 -11.39 -24.80 -13.30
C PHE A 342 -11.34 -26.33 -13.22
N GLU A 343 -10.16 -26.88 -12.90
CA GLU A 343 -9.96 -28.32 -12.67
C GLU A 343 -10.30 -28.66 -11.21
N GLU A 344 -11.01 -29.76 -10.98
CA GLU A 344 -11.12 -30.31 -9.63
C GLU A 344 -9.81 -31.02 -9.21
N PRO A 345 -9.53 -31.16 -7.90
CA PRO A 345 -8.41 -31.95 -7.42
C PRO A 345 -8.51 -33.40 -7.91
N LEU A 346 -7.36 -34.04 -8.17
CA LEU A 346 -7.31 -35.43 -8.61
C LEU A 346 -7.67 -36.42 -7.50
N PHE A 347 -7.51 -36.02 -6.23
CA PHE A 347 -7.72 -36.86 -5.06
C PHE A 347 -8.95 -36.39 -4.27
N PRO A 348 -9.78 -37.32 -3.75
CA PRO A 348 -10.94 -37.00 -2.92
C PRO A 348 -10.57 -36.20 -1.66
N ALA A 349 -11.42 -35.22 -1.30
CA ALA A 349 -11.20 -34.39 -0.12
C ALA A 349 -11.33 -35.19 1.19
N GLU A 350 -12.14 -36.25 1.22
CA GLU A 350 -12.36 -37.14 2.37
C GLU A 350 -11.07 -37.85 2.82
N GLU A 351 -10.10 -38.03 1.93
CA GLU A 351 -8.83 -38.68 2.27
C GLU A 351 -7.99 -37.85 3.25
N ILE A 352 -8.26 -36.54 3.38
CA ILE A 352 -7.63 -35.66 4.38
C ILE A 352 -7.78 -36.25 5.80
N TYR A 353 -8.90 -36.91 6.09
CA TYR A 353 -9.14 -37.52 7.40
C TYR A 353 -8.10 -38.59 7.75
N GLY A 354 -7.75 -39.45 6.79
CA GLY A 354 -6.77 -40.51 6.98
C GLY A 354 -5.31 -40.05 6.91
N ILE A 355 -5.05 -38.88 6.33
CA ILE A 355 -3.70 -38.29 6.27
C ILE A 355 -3.32 -37.67 7.62
N VAL A 356 -4.19 -36.82 8.16
CA VAL A 356 -3.84 -35.98 9.32
C VAL A 356 -4.20 -36.65 10.64
N GLY A 357 -5.40 -37.26 10.73
CA GLY A 357 -5.91 -37.85 11.98
C GLY A 357 -6.03 -36.85 13.14
N SER A 358 -6.40 -37.34 14.32
CA SER A 358 -6.57 -36.48 15.51
C SER A 358 -5.31 -36.35 16.39
N ASN A 359 -4.29 -37.18 16.18
CA ASN A 359 -3.09 -37.22 17.01
C ASN A 359 -2.00 -36.27 16.50
N LEU A 360 -1.90 -35.09 17.14
CA LEU A 360 -0.91 -34.05 16.80
C LEU A 360 0.56 -34.43 17.04
N LYS A 361 0.85 -35.55 17.72
CA LYS A 361 2.23 -36.03 17.90
C LYS A 361 2.76 -36.75 16.66
N LYS A 362 1.88 -37.21 15.76
CA LYS A 362 2.26 -37.85 14.50
C LYS A 362 2.50 -36.76 13.44
N THR A 363 3.62 -36.85 12.74
CA THR A 363 3.89 -35.99 11.57
C THR A 363 3.20 -36.56 10.34
N PHE A 364 2.83 -35.69 9.41
CA PHE A 364 2.29 -36.06 8.10
C PHE A 364 2.89 -35.13 7.04
N GLU A 365 2.85 -35.56 5.78
CA GLU A 365 3.36 -34.77 4.66
C GLU A 365 2.32 -33.74 4.21
N VAL A 366 2.62 -32.45 4.34
CA VAL A 366 1.64 -31.38 4.08
C VAL A 366 1.27 -31.25 2.59
N ARG A 367 2.13 -31.69 1.66
CA ARG A 367 1.80 -31.75 0.23
C ARG A 367 0.59 -32.64 -0.07
N GLU A 368 0.35 -33.67 0.75
CA GLU A 368 -0.84 -34.53 0.62
C GLU A 368 -2.14 -33.78 0.92
N VAL A 369 -2.10 -32.79 1.82
CA VAL A 369 -3.22 -31.87 2.05
C VAL A 369 -3.37 -30.90 0.87
N ILE A 370 -2.26 -30.34 0.38
CA ILE A 370 -2.25 -29.42 -0.78
C ILE A 370 -2.87 -30.10 -2.00
N ALA A 371 -2.50 -31.35 -2.29
CA ALA A 371 -2.99 -32.13 -3.43
C ALA A 371 -4.51 -32.30 -3.45
N ARG A 372 -5.18 -32.27 -2.28
CA ARG A 372 -6.64 -32.45 -2.13
C ARG A 372 -7.42 -31.14 -2.10
N ILE A 373 -6.74 -30.00 -2.05
CA ILE A 373 -7.40 -28.68 -2.04
C ILE A 373 -7.20 -27.90 -3.33
N VAL A 374 -6.10 -28.07 -4.07
CA VAL A 374 -5.77 -27.24 -5.25
C VAL A 374 -6.28 -27.84 -6.57
N ASP A 375 -6.54 -26.98 -7.55
CA ASP A 375 -7.04 -27.36 -8.87
C ASP A 375 -6.08 -28.33 -9.57
N GLY A 376 -6.62 -29.45 -10.09
CA GLY A 376 -5.84 -30.49 -10.77
C GLY A 376 -4.74 -31.12 -9.92
N SER A 377 -4.76 -30.91 -8.59
CA SER A 377 -3.68 -31.27 -7.67
C SER A 377 -2.30 -30.72 -8.09
N ARG A 378 -2.26 -29.61 -8.84
CA ARG A 378 -1.04 -29.02 -9.39
C ARG A 378 -0.41 -28.04 -8.41
N PHE A 379 0.88 -28.19 -8.17
CA PHE A 379 1.64 -27.34 -7.24
C PHE A 379 3.06 -27.08 -7.75
N ASP A 380 3.37 -25.82 -8.00
CA ASP A 380 4.71 -25.38 -8.39
C ASP A 380 5.51 -25.00 -7.13
N GLU A 381 6.32 -25.94 -6.64
CA GLU A 381 7.02 -25.77 -5.39
C GLU A 381 8.22 -24.81 -5.53
N PHE A 382 8.21 -23.75 -4.72
CA PHE A 382 9.30 -22.80 -4.59
C PHE A 382 10.34 -23.30 -3.57
N LYS A 383 11.61 -23.32 -3.99
CA LYS A 383 12.74 -23.74 -3.16
C LYS A 383 12.50 -25.10 -2.44
N PRO A 384 12.22 -26.20 -3.18
CA PRO A 384 11.94 -27.49 -2.57
C PRO A 384 13.10 -28.06 -1.73
N ARG A 385 14.35 -27.68 -2.06
CA ARG A 385 15.58 -28.17 -1.39
C ARG A 385 16.22 -27.18 -0.40
N TYR A 386 15.46 -26.19 0.08
CA TYR A 386 15.95 -25.18 1.02
C TYR A 386 14.85 -24.84 2.03
N GLY A 387 15.14 -24.92 3.34
CA GLY A 387 14.13 -24.68 4.38
C GLY A 387 12.92 -25.62 4.24
N GLU A 388 13.17 -26.93 4.09
CA GLU A 388 12.18 -27.95 3.71
C GLU A 388 11.03 -28.11 4.72
N THR A 389 11.20 -27.63 5.95
CA THR A 389 10.16 -27.61 6.98
C THR A 389 9.07 -26.55 6.75
N LEU A 390 9.26 -25.67 5.77
CA LEU A 390 8.22 -24.78 5.26
C LEU A 390 8.07 -25.00 3.76
N VAL A 391 6.99 -25.68 3.38
CA VAL A 391 6.62 -25.88 1.98
C VAL A 391 6.00 -24.59 1.47
N THR A 392 6.49 -24.08 0.34
CA THR A 392 5.97 -22.87 -0.30
C THR A 392 5.84 -23.10 -1.78
N GLY A 393 4.79 -22.60 -2.41
CA GLY A 393 4.62 -22.74 -3.86
C GLY A 393 3.34 -22.14 -4.38
N TRP A 394 3.19 -22.12 -5.70
CA TRP A 394 2.01 -21.59 -6.36
C TRP A 394 1.05 -22.71 -6.75
N ALA A 395 -0.24 -22.42 -6.65
CA ALA A 395 -1.31 -23.29 -7.10
C ALA A 395 -2.49 -22.46 -7.63
N ARG A 396 -3.57 -23.14 -8.05
CA ARG A 396 -4.86 -22.49 -8.33
C ARG A 396 -5.96 -23.05 -7.43
N LEU A 397 -6.90 -22.18 -7.06
CA LEU A 397 -8.15 -22.50 -6.38
C LEU A 397 -9.29 -21.87 -7.16
N TYR A 398 -10.19 -22.68 -7.71
CA TYR A 398 -11.30 -22.22 -8.54
C TYR A 398 -10.83 -21.30 -9.68
N GLY A 399 -9.71 -21.66 -10.32
CA GLY A 399 -9.07 -20.90 -11.40
C GLY A 399 -8.24 -19.71 -10.94
N ARG A 400 -8.19 -19.37 -9.64
CA ARG A 400 -7.40 -18.24 -9.13
C ARG A 400 -6.07 -18.68 -8.59
N GLN A 401 -5.01 -18.01 -9.03
CA GLN A 401 -3.67 -18.26 -8.53
C GLN A 401 -3.55 -17.87 -7.05
N VAL A 402 -2.95 -18.75 -6.26
CA VAL A 402 -2.67 -18.56 -4.83
C VAL A 402 -1.23 -18.97 -4.52
N GLY A 403 -0.61 -18.27 -3.57
CA GLY A 403 0.66 -18.65 -2.98
C GLY A 403 0.41 -19.36 -1.66
N ILE A 404 0.85 -20.60 -1.54
CA ILE A 404 0.65 -21.44 -0.35
C ILE A 404 1.92 -21.44 0.48
N LEU A 405 1.79 -21.27 1.80
CA LEU A 405 2.82 -21.53 2.79
C LEU A 405 2.28 -22.56 3.79
N ALA A 406 2.96 -23.70 3.89
CA ALA A 406 2.46 -24.84 4.65
C ALA A 406 3.56 -25.43 5.53
N ASN A 407 3.30 -25.58 6.83
CA ASN A 407 4.28 -26.14 7.75
C ASN A 407 4.40 -27.65 7.57
N ASN A 408 5.65 -28.12 7.52
CA ASN A 408 6.00 -29.54 7.45
C ASN A 408 7.01 -29.92 8.56
N GLY A 409 7.01 -29.15 9.65
CA GLY A 409 7.95 -29.29 10.76
C GLY A 409 8.25 -27.97 11.50
N VAL A 410 9.29 -28.00 12.32
CA VAL A 410 9.82 -26.85 13.07
C VAL A 410 10.41 -25.81 12.12
N LEU A 411 10.27 -24.51 12.40
CA LEU A 411 10.87 -23.45 11.57
C LEU A 411 12.35 -23.21 11.91
N PHE A 412 13.20 -23.28 10.88
CA PHE A 412 14.60 -22.86 10.94
C PHE A 412 14.78 -21.46 10.31
N SER A 413 15.99 -20.90 10.42
CA SER A 413 16.35 -19.62 9.79
C SER A 413 16.12 -19.65 8.27
N GLU A 414 16.47 -20.76 7.63
CA GLU A 414 16.29 -21.01 6.20
C GLU A 414 14.81 -20.99 5.82
N SER A 415 13.96 -21.65 6.63
CA SER A 415 12.51 -21.68 6.44
C SER A 415 11.91 -20.27 6.53
N ALA A 416 12.37 -19.46 7.50
CA ALA A 416 11.89 -18.09 7.67
C ALA A 416 12.30 -17.16 6.52
N VAL A 417 13.54 -17.24 6.05
CA VAL A 417 14.02 -16.45 4.89
C VAL A 417 13.34 -16.91 3.59
N LYS A 418 13.11 -18.22 3.42
CA LYS A 418 12.32 -18.77 2.31
C LYS A 418 10.91 -18.20 2.32
N GLY A 419 10.22 -18.25 3.46
CA GLY A 419 8.86 -17.74 3.61
C GLY A 419 8.78 -16.22 3.35
N ALA A 420 9.71 -15.44 3.88
CA ALA A 420 9.78 -13.99 3.64
C ALA A 420 9.92 -13.68 2.14
N HIS A 421 10.90 -14.30 1.47
CA HIS A 421 11.10 -14.10 0.03
C HIS A 421 9.89 -14.56 -0.79
N PHE A 422 9.27 -15.68 -0.45
CA PHE A 422 8.08 -16.16 -1.15
C PHE A 422 6.89 -15.18 -1.02
N ILE A 423 6.70 -14.60 0.17
CA ILE A 423 5.69 -13.57 0.40
C ILE A 423 6.01 -12.30 -0.39
N GLU A 424 7.27 -11.88 -0.48
CA GLU A 424 7.69 -10.74 -1.32
C GLU A 424 7.32 -10.98 -2.79
N LEU A 425 7.56 -12.18 -3.32
CA LEU A 425 7.19 -12.54 -4.69
C LEU A 425 5.67 -12.50 -4.91
N CYS A 426 4.89 -13.05 -3.97
CA CYS A 426 3.43 -13.02 -4.05
C CYS A 426 2.90 -11.59 -3.95
N ALA A 427 3.43 -10.78 -3.03
CA ALA A 427 3.08 -9.38 -2.85
C ALA A 427 3.41 -8.54 -4.09
N GLN A 428 4.57 -8.76 -4.71
CA GLN A 428 4.98 -8.09 -5.95
C GLN A 428 4.03 -8.41 -7.12
N ARG A 429 3.54 -9.66 -7.19
CA ARG A 429 2.68 -10.15 -8.28
C ARG A 429 1.19 -9.97 -7.99
N GLY A 430 0.81 -9.50 -6.79
CA GLY A 430 -0.59 -9.41 -6.37
C GLY A 430 -1.27 -10.77 -6.20
N ILE A 431 -0.53 -11.79 -5.75
CA ILE A 431 -1.04 -13.15 -5.55
C ILE A 431 -1.52 -13.31 -4.09
N PRO A 432 -2.78 -13.70 -3.84
CA PRO A 432 -3.30 -14.05 -2.51
C PRO A 432 -2.48 -15.15 -1.82
N LEU A 433 -2.40 -15.09 -0.49
CA LEU A 433 -1.64 -16.03 0.33
C LEU A 433 -2.57 -16.96 1.12
N LEU A 434 -2.28 -18.25 1.10
CA LEU A 434 -2.91 -19.28 1.93
C LEU A 434 -1.88 -19.88 2.89
N PHE A 435 -2.15 -19.79 4.19
CA PHE A 435 -1.33 -20.38 5.24
C PHE A 435 -1.98 -21.66 5.77
N LEU A 436 -1.28 -22.79 5.66
CA LEU A 436 -1.68 -24.06 6.25
C LEU A 436 -0.80 -24.32 7.48
N GLN A 437 -1.35 -24.04 8.66
CA GLN A 437 -0.56 -23.99 9.89
C GLN A 437 -0.57 -25.33 10.62
N ASN A 438 0.65 -25.86 10.79
CA ASN A 438 0.98 -26.99 11.64
C ASN A 438 2.36 -26.75 12.26
N ILE A 439 2.45 -25.74 13.11
CA ILE A 439 3.69 -25.21 13.65
C ILE A 439 3.81 -25.49 15.15
N THR A 440 4.92 -26.14 15.52
CA THR A 440 5.33 -26.40 16.90
C THR A 440 6.23 -25.31 17.49
N GLY A 441 6.79 -24.45 16.63
CA GLY A 441 7.63 -23.31 16.99
C GLY A 441 8.86 -23.18 16.10
N PHE A 442 9.79 -22.32 16.51
CA PHE A 442 11.12 -22.19 15.91
C PHE A 442 12.11 -23.14 16.59
N MET A 443 13.18 -23.49 15.86
CA MET A 443 14.29 -24.25 16.44
C MET A 443 14.94 -23.48 17.59
N VAL A 444 15.27 -24.15 18.68
CA VAL A 444 15.91 -23.54 19.86
C VAL A 444 17.34 -24.05 20.05
N GLY A 445 18.21 -23.24 20.64
CA GLY A 445 19.58 -23.62 20.96
C GLY A 445 20.59 -22.52 20.62
N ARG A 446 21.79 -22.61 21.19
CA ARG A 446 22.85 -21.61 21.02
C ARG A 446 23.18 -21.36 19.54
N ASP A 447 23.29 -22.42 18.75
CA ASP A 447 23.68 -22.32 17.34
C ASP A 447 22.58 -21.65 16.50
N ALA A 448 21.31 -21.94 16.80
CA ALA A 448 20.18 -21.27 16.17
C ALA A 448 20.13 -19.77 16.50
N GLU A 449 20.35 -19.42 17.77
CA GLU A 449 20.40 -18.02 18.23
C GLU A 449 21.59 -17.27 17.64
N ALA A 450 22.79 -17.85 17.67
CA ALA A 450 24.00 -17.26 17.08
C ALA A 450 23.88 -17.13 15.54
N GLY A 451 23.24 -18.11 14.89
CA GLY A 451 22.87 -18.06 13.47
C GLY A 451 21.82 -16.98 13.15
N GLY A 452 21.22 -16.36 14.16
CA GLY A 452 20.29 -15.24 14.03
C GLY A 452 18.86 -15.67 13.74
N ILE A 453 18.40 -16.80 14.28
CA ILE A 453 17.02 -17.27 14.08
C ILE A 453 15.98 -16.21 14.40
N ALA A 454 16.20 -15.39 15.44
CA ALA A 454 15.34 -14.26 15.77
C ALA A 454 15.24 -13.20 14.65
N LYS A 455 16.37 -12.79 14.04
CA LYS A 455 16.34 -11.81 12.93
C LYS A 455 15.78 -12.41 11.64
N HIS A 456 15.81 -13.73 11.47
CA HIS A 456 15.24 -14.42 10.32
C HIS A 456 13.73 -14.60 10.49
N GLY A 457 13.26 -15.04 11.67
CA GLY A 457 11.85 -15.05 12.05
C GLY A 457 11.22 -13.66 11.96
N ALA A 458 11.92 -12.61 12.40
CA ALA A 458 11.45 -11.23 12.26
C ALA A 458 11.21 -10.82 10.79
N LYS A 459 12.01 -11.30 9.82
CA LYS A 459 11.77 -11.02 8.40
C LYS A 459 10.46 -11.65 7.94
N LEU A 460 10.19 -12.90 8.33
CA LEU A 460 8.94 -13.57 8.01
C LEU A 460 7.74 -12.78 8.57
N VAL A 461 7.81 -12.35 9.84
CA VAL A 461 6.76 -11.54 10.46
C VAL A 461 6.57 -10.21 9.74
N THR A 462 7.65 -9.48 9.42
CA THR A 462 7.57 -8.24 8.65
C THR A 462 6.91 -8.49 7.28
N ALA A 463 7.27 -9.56 6.59
CA ALA A 463 6.70 -9.89 5.29
C ALA A 463 5.18 -10.16 5.41
N VAL A 464 4.77 -11.01 6.36
CA VAL A 464 3.36 -11.33 6.59
C VAL A 464 2.54 -10.10 6.99
N ALA A 465 3.06 -9.29 7.91
CA ALA A 465 2.36 -8.12 8.45
C ALA A 465 2.21 -7.00 7.41
N CYS A 466 3.22 -6.78 6.57
CA CYS A 466 3.19 -5.70 5.58
C CYS A 466 2.51 -6.10 4.26
N ALA A 467 2.47 -7.39 3.91
CA ALA A 467 1.85 -7.87 2.68
C ALA A 467 0.38 -7.42 2.59
N ARG A 468 0.04 -6.67 1.54
CA ARG A 468 -1.31 -6.14 1.30
C ARG A 468 -2.19 -7.03 0.42
N VAL A 469 -1.64 -8.15 -0.06
CA VAL A 469 -2.43 -9.22 -0.70
C VAL A 469 -3.37 -9.89 0.33
N PRO A 470 -4.49 -10.47 -0.12
CA PRO A 470 -5.35 -11.25 0.76
C PRO A 470 -4.59 -12.38 1.45
N LYS A 471 -4.86 -12.61 2.74
CA LYS A 471 -4.22 -13.64 3.54
C LYS A 471 -5.29 -14.51 4.21
N ILE A 472 -5.34 -15.79 3.88
CA ILE A 472 -6.27 -16.75 4.48
C ILE A 472 -5.44 -17.78 5.25
N THR A 473 -5.85 -18.10 6.47
CA THR A 473 -5.16 -19.06 7.33
C THR A 473 -6.09 -20.21 7.68
N VAL A 474 -5.57 -21.43 7.64
CA VAL A 474 -6.24 -22.64 8.14
C VAL A 474 -5.30 -23.34 9.10
N LEU A 475 -5.70 -23.47 10.36
CA LEU A 475 -4.97 -24.26 11.35
C LEU A 475 -5.33 -25.73 11.15
N ILE A 476 -4.40 -26.50 10.60
CA ILE A 476 -4.58 -27.93 10.28
C ILE A 476 -3.95 -28.86 11.33
N GLY A 477 -3.20 -28.29 12.29
CA GLY A 477 -2.56 -29.02 13.37
C GLY A 477 -2.18 -28.11 14.55
N GLY A 478 -0.92 -28.13 14.97
CA GLY A 478 -0.44 -27.25 16.03
C GLY A 478 -0.32 -25.79 15.57
N SER A 479 -0.66 -24.84 16.45
CA SER A 479 -0.40 -23.41 16.26
C SER A 479 0.16 -22.84 17.57
N TYR A 480 1.45 -23.03 17.78
CA TYR A 480 2.14 -22.63 19.00
C TYR A 480 3.04 -21.42 18.76
N GLY A 481 2.87 -20.36 19.58
CA GLY A 481 3.69 -19.15 19.53
C GLY A 481 3.25 -18.10 18.49
N ALA A 482 4.20 -17.50 17.78
CA ALA A 482 3.99 -16.35 16.91
C ALA A 482 3.64 -16.78 15.46
N GLY A 483 2.34 -16.94 15.15
CA GLY A 483 1.90 -17.39 13.82
C GLY A 483 0.56 -16.85 13.29
N ASN A 484 -0.30 -16.24 14.11
CA ASN A 484 -1.68 -15.94 13.71
C ASN A 484 -1.86 -14.53 13.13
N TYR A 485 -1.77 -14.38 11.80
CA TYR A 485 -1.78 -13.07 11.10
C TYR A 485 -2.69 -12.99 9.85
N GLY A 486 -3.66 -13.90 9.71
CA GLY A 486 -4.57 -13.97 8.54
C GLY A 486 -5.74 -12.98 8.59
N MET A 487 -6.26 -12.56 7.41
CA MET A 487 -7.51 -11.80 7.28
C MET A 487 -8.74 -12.67 7.56
N PHE A 488 -8.72 -13.92 7.10
CA PHE A 488 -9.60 -15.00 7.55
C PHE A 488 -8.76 -16.05 8.26
N LEU A 489 -9.28 -16.62 9.34
CA LEU A 489 -8.62 -17.69 10.07
C LEU A 489 -9.62 -18.78 10.42
N PHE A 490 -9.44 -19.98 9.88
CA PHE A 490 -10.25 -21.16 10.20
C PHE A 490 -9.42 -22.19 10.94
N MET A 491 -10.09 -23.08 11.66
CA MET A 491 -9.45 -24.11 12.45
C MET A 491 -10.07 -25.49 12.16
N TRP A 492 -9.26 -26.54 12.06
CA TRP A 492 -9.76 -27.91 12.03
C TRP A 492 -10.07 -28.42 13.45
N PRO A 493 -10.95 -29.44 13.61
CA PRO A 493 -11.32 -29.96 14.93
C PRO A 493 -10.17 -30.66 15.67
N ASN A 494 -9.13 -31.12 14.97
CA ASN A 494 -7.93 -31.70 15.59
C ASN A 494 -6.92 -30.64 16.06
N ALA A 495 -7.00 -29.41 15.52
CA ALA A 495 -5.97 -28.40 15.74
C ALA A 495 -5.87 -27.98 17.21
N ARG A 496 -4.74 -27.39 17.60
CA ARG A 496 -4.53 -26.82 18.94
C ARG A 496 -3.82 -25.47 18.85
N VAL A 497 -4.27 -24.50 19.62
CA VAL A 497 -3.71 -23.15 19.62
C VAL A 497 -3.39 -22.68 21.04
N SER A 498 -2.13 -22.33 21.31
CA SER A 498 -1.72 -21.79 22.61
C SER A 498 -0.35 -21.12 22.49
N VAL A 499 0.11 -20.47 23.56
CA VAL A 499 1.43 -19.83 23.58
C VAL A 499 2.57 -20.85 23.39
N MET A 500 2.41 -22.07 23.91
CA MET A 500 3.30 -23.23 23.76
C MET A 500 2.53 -24.52 24.08
N GLY A 501 3.11 -25.69 23.82
CA GLY A 501 2.49 -26.98 24.15
C GLY A 501 2.35 -27.18 25.66
N GLY A 502 1.30 -27.88 26.11
CA GLY A 502 1.02 -28.09 27.54
C GLY A 502 2.16 -28.81 28.28
N GLU A 503 2.71 -29.86 27.66
CA GLU A 503 3.87 -30.59 28.18
C GLU A 503 5.12 -29.67 28.30
N GLN A 504 5.34 -28.79 27.33
CA GLN A 504 6.45 -27.82 27.37
C GLN A 504 6.28 -26.81 28.52
N ALA A 505 5.07 -26.26 28.67
CA ALA A 505 4.75 -25.32 29.76
C ALA A 505 4.92 -25.99 31.14
N ALA A 506 4.43 -27.22 31.29
CA ALA A 506 4.54 -28.00 32.51
C ALA A 506 6.01 -28.30 32.85
N ASN A 507 6.83 -28.68 31.86
CA ASN A 507 8.26 -28.91 32.04
C ASN A 507 9.01 -27.64 32.47
N VAL A 508 8.76 -26.49 31.83
CA VAL A 508 9.40 -25.22 32.20
C VAL A 508 9.04 -24.80 33.62
N LEU A 509 7.76 -24.88 34.00
CA LEU A 509 7.33 -24.54 35.36
C LEU A 509 7.92 -25.48 36.40
N ALA A 510 7.99 -26.78 36.11
CA ALA A 510 8.62 -27.77 36.98
C ALA A 510 10.10 -27.48 37.19
N THR A 511 10.86 -27.16 36.13
CA THR A 511 12.28 -26.78 36.24
C THR A 511 12.47 -25.53 37.09
N VAL A 512 11.68 -24.48 36.87
CA VAL A 512 11.78 -23.24 37.66
C VAL A 512 11.49 -23.49 39.15
N GLN A 513 10.48 -24.30 39.46
CA GLN A 513 10.17 -24.65 40.86
C GLN A 513 11.25 -25.52 41.49
N LYS A 514 11.79 -26.49 40.75
CA LYS A 514 12.92 -27.32 41.19
C LYS A 514 14.15 -26.48 41.52
N ASP A 515 14.51 -25.53 40.65
CA ASP A 515 15.65 -24.63 40.87
C ASP A 515 15.43 -23.69 42.05
N LYS A 516 14.19 -23.18 42.23
CA LYS A 516 13.82 -22.37 43.39
C LYS A 516 13.95 -23.17 44.68
N ARG A 517 13.42 -24.40 44.72
CA ARG A 517 13.52 -25.30 45.87
C ARG A 517 14.96 -25.67 46.20
N ALA A 518 15.78 -25.93 45.18
CA ALA A 518 17.21 -26.16 45.36
C ALA A 518 17.93 -24.96 46.00
N LYS A 519 17.62 -23.73 45.56
CA LYS A 519 18.15 -22.49 46.19
C LYS A 519 17.68 -22.29 47.64
N GLU A 520 16.49 -22.78 47.97
CA GLU A 520 15.95 -22.78 49.34
C GLU A 520 16.46 -23.98 50.19
N GLY A 521 17.33 -24.83 49.65
CA GLY A 521 17.84 -26.03 50.34
C GLY A 521 16.79 -27.14 50.55
N LYS A 522 15.67 -27.11 49.81
CA LYS A 522 14.57 -28.07 49.92
C LYS A 522 14.63 -29.11 48.80
N THR A 523 14.16 -30.32 49.08
CA THR A 523 14.01 -31.40 48.10
C THR A 523 12.77 -31.18 47.21
N TRP A 524 12.83 -31.69 45.98
CA TRP A 524 11.74 -31.69 45.01
C TRP A 524 11.40 -33.14 44.67
N THR A 525 10.23 -33.59 45.11
CA THR A 525 9.81 -34.99 44.98
C THR A 525 9.10 -35.25 43.64
N PRO A 526 9.12 -36.50 43.12
CA PRO A 526 8.36 -36.87 41.93
C PRO A 526 6.85 -36.64 42.07
N GLU A 527 6.31 -36.77 43.28
CA GLU A 527 4.89 -36.54 43.56
C GLU A 527 4.53 -35.05 43.45
N GLU A 528 5.38 -34.15 43.97
CA GLU A 528 5.23 -32.70 43.80
C GLU A 528 5.35 -32.29 42.33
N ASP A 529 6.26 -32.92 41.58
CA ASP A 529 6.43 -32.70 40.15
C ASP A 529 5.14 -33.07 39.38
N ALA A 530 4.61 -34.26 39.61
CA ALA A 530 3.37 -34.72 38.99
C ALA A 530 2.15 -33.87 39.40
N ALA A 531 2.09 -33.44 40.67
CA ALA A 531 1.03 -32.57 41.18
C ALA A 531 1.05 -31.17 40.55
N LEU A 532 2.21 -30.68 40.12
CA LEU A 532 2.33 -29.43 39.36
C LEU A 532 2.01 -29.64 37.87
N ARG A 533 2.55 -30.69 37.24
CA ARG A 533 2.46 -30.88 35.79
C ARG A 533 1.05 -31.19 35.30
N ARG A 534 0.36 -32.15 35.92
CA ARG A 534 -0.99 -32.58 35.49
C ARG A 534 -2.01 -31.43 35.37
N PRO A 535 -2.18 -30.53 36.35
CA PRO A 535 -3.14 -29.44 36.22
C PRO A 535 -2.73 -28.42 35.15
N VAL A 536 -1.42 -28.23 34.91
CA VAL A 536 -0.93 -27.34 33.84
C VAL A 536 -1.25 -27.95 32.48
N GLU A 537 -0.93 -29.21 32.25
CA GLU A 537 -1.23 -29.93 31.00
C GLU A 537 -2.73 -29.91 30.70
N ALA A 538 -3.56 -30.29 31.68
CA ALA A 538 -5.02 -30.29 31.54
C ALA A 538 -5.58 -28.89 31.23
N LYS A 539 -5.01 -27.84 31.83
CA LYS A 539 -5.40 -26.46 31.53
C LYS A 539 -5.08 -26.09 30.09
N TYR A 540 -3.87 -26.38 29.62
CA TYR A 540 -3.45 -26.06 28.25
C TYR A 540 -4.21 -26.88 27.21
N ASP A 541 -4.53 -28.15 27.49
CA ASP A 541 -5.34 -28.98 26.59
C ASP A 541 -6.76 -28.43 26.45
N LYS A 542 -7.35 -27.95 27.55
CA LYS A 542 -8.67 -27.30 27.55
C LYS A 542 -8.65 -25.96 26.82
N GLU A 543 -7.72 -25.07 27.18
CA GLU A 543 -7.63 -23.72 26.63
C GLU A 543 -7.16 -23.71 25.17
N GLY A 544 -6.42 -24.73 24.74
CA GLY A 544 -5.97 -24.88 23.37
C GLY A 544 -6.93 -25.60 22.44
N HIS A 545 -8.05 -26.12 22.94
CA HIS A 545 -9.05 -26.84 22.14
C HIS A 545 -9.76 -25.90 21.15
N PRO A 546 -10.09 -26.33 19.92
CA PRO A 546 -10.76 -25.49 18.92
C PRO A 546 -12.06 -24.86 19.43
N TYR A 547 -12.82 -25.57 20.25
CA TYR A 547 -14.07 -25.02 20.81
C TYR A 547 -13.82 -23.89 21.81
N PHE A 548 -12.75 -23.96 22.59
CA PHE A 548 -12.38 -22.88 23.50
C PHE A 548 -11.95 -21.63 22.75
N ALA A 549 -11.15 -21.82 21.69
CA ALA A 549 -10.67 -20.77 20.80
C ALA A 549 -11.81 -20.11 20.01
N SER A 550 -12.66 -20.91 19.37
CA SER A 550 -13.77 -20.43 18.53
C SER A 550 -14.89 -19.80 19.35
N ALA A 551 -15.11 -20.26 20.58
CA ALA A 551 -16.00 -19.58 21.54
C ALA A 551 -15.56 -18.13 21.82
N ARG A 552 -14.25 -17.86 21.73
CA ARG A 552 -13.62 -16.58 22.03
C ARG A 552 -13.23 -15.78 20.78
N LEU A 553 -13.60 -16.24 19.58
CA LEU A 553 -13.24 -15.61 18.31
C LEU A 553 -11.73 -15.41 18.17
N TRP A 554 -10.97 -16.47 18.41
CA TRP A 554 -9.57 -16.53 17.95
C TRP A 554 -9.49 -16.96 16.48
N ASP A 555 -10.55 -17.62 16.02
CA ASP A 555 -10.83 -18.04 14.65
C ASP A 555 -12.23 -17.57 14.22
N ASP A 556 -12.43 -17.57 12.91
CA ASP A 556 -13.69 -17.30 12.21
C ASP A 556 -14.56 -18.55 12.06
N GLY A 557 -14.16 -19.69 12.63
CA GLY A 557 -14.94 -20.93 12.63
C GLY A 557 -14.07 -22.18 12.64
N VAL A 558 -14.58 -23.21 13.33
CA VAL A 558 -14.07 -24.58 13.21
C VAL A 558 -14.77 -25.25 12.03
N ILE A 559 -13.99 -25.72 11.07
CA ILE A 559 -14.48 -26.30 9.81
C ILE A 559 -14.15 -27.78 9.71
N ASP A 560 -14.97 -28.50 8.96
CA ASP A 560 -14.66 -29.86 8.55
C ASP A 560 -13.43 -29.85 7.61
N PRO A 561 -12.39 -30.67 7.86
CA PRO A 561 -11.20 -30.69 7.01
C PRO A 561 -11.48 -30.88 5.52
N LYS A 562 -12.48 -31.67 5.14
CA LYS A 562 -12.82 -31.89 3.72
C LYS A 562 -13.43 -30.65 3.05
N ASP A 563 -14.05 -29.76 3.83
CA ASP A 563 -14.69 -28.55 3.32
C ASP A 563 -13.69 -27.40 3.13
N THR A 564 -12.40 -27.61 3.47
CA THR A 564 -11.34 -26.58 3.38
C THR A 564 -11.29 -25.91 2.01
N ARG A 565 -11.32 -26.68 0.92
CA ARG A 565 -11.32 -26.13 -0.46
C ARG A 565 -12.47 -25.15 -0.67
N LYS A 566 -13.68 -25.55 -0.32
CA LYS A 566 -14.91 -24.73 -0.45
C LYS A 566 -14.85 -23.48 0.43
N VAL A 567 -14.47 -23.62 1.69
CA VAL A 567 -14.39 -22.51 2.65
C VAL A 567 -13.35 -21.48 2.20
N VAL A 568 -12.15 -21.92 1.81
CA VAL A 568 -11.09 -21.03 1.31
C VAL A 568 -11.52 -20.38 -0.01
N GLY A 569 -12.23 -21.09 -0.89
CA GLY A 569 -12.81 -20.53 -2.10
C GLY A 569 -13.78 -19.38 -1.81
N LEU A 570 -14.74 -19.59 -0.90
CA LEU A 570 -15.70 -18.54 -0.52
C LEU A 570 -15.02 -17.34 0.16
N ALA A 571 -14.03 -17.57 1.01
CA ALA A 571 -13.23 -16.50 1.62
C ALA A 571 -12.42 -15.73 0.57
N LEU A 572 -11.80 -16.42 -0.38
CA LEU A 572 -11.08 -15.81 -1.49
C LEU A 572 -12.01 -14.97 -2.37
N GLN A 573 -13.23 -15.45 -2.62
CA GLN A 573 -14.26 -14.70 -3.33
C GLN A 573 -14.54 -13.35 -2.68
N ALA A 574 -14.72 -13.36 -1.35
CA ALA A 574 -14.97 -12.15 -0.58
C ALA A 574 -13.80 -11.18 -0.69
N CYS A 575 -12.55 -11.66 -0.60
CA CYS A 575 -11.36 -10.81 -0.69
C CYS A 575 -11.19 -10.10 -2.02
N LEU A 576 -11.70 -10.67 -3.12
CA LEU A 576 -11.54 -10.10 -4.46
C LEU A 576 -12.50 -8.95 -4.78
N ASN A 577 -13.43 -8.60 -3.86
CA ASN A 577 -14.25 -7.40 -3.98
C ASN A 577 -13.44 -6.10 -3.87
N LYS A 578 -12.24 -6.16 -3.29
CA LYS A 578 -11.33 -5.03 -3.16
C LYS A 578 -10.13 -5.23 -4.11
N PRO A 579 -9.75 -4.21 -4.90
CA PRO A 579 -8.50 -4.25 -5.65
C PRO A 579 -7.31 -4.47 -4.72
N ILE A 580 -6.39 -5.34 -5.12
CA ILE A 580 -5.19 -5.65 -4.34
C ILE A 580 -4.30 -4.40 -4.29
N GLU A 581 -4.02 -3.93 -3.08
CA GLU A 581 -3.18 -2.76 -2.85
C GLU A 581 -1.71 -3.08 -3.08
N LYS A 582 -0.93 -2.06 -3.49
CA LYS A 582 0.52 -2.19 -3.56
C LYS A 582 1.08 -2.41 -2.16
N THR A 583 1.94 -3.41 -2.02
CA THR A 583 2.64 -3.68 -0.77
C THR A 583 3.84 -2.76 -0.61
N THR A 584 3.98 -2.16 0.57
CA THR A 584 5.19 -1.47 1.02
C THR A 584 5.66 -2.17 2.29
N PHE A 585 6.83 -2.82 2.23
CA PHE A 585 7.39 -3.50 3.38
C PHE A 585 8.01 -2.53 4.38
N GLY A 586 7.93 -2.89 5.66
CA GLY A 586 8.73 -2.25 6.71
C GLY A 586 10.21 -2.60 6.57
N VAL A 587 11.03 -2.07 7.47
CA VAL A 587 12.48 -2.34 7.46
C VAL A 587 12.73 -3.82 7.74
N PHE A 588 13.32 -4.52 6.77
CA PHE A 588 13.86 -5.86 7.02
C PHE A 588 15.17 -5.74 7.80
N ARG A 589 15.28 -6.51 8.90
CA ARG A 589 16.51 -6.57 9.71
C ARG A 589 17.57 -7.38 8.98
N MET A 590 18.24 -6.77 8.01
CA MET A 590 19.32 -7.37 7.23
C MET A 590 20.64 -7.39 8.01
N ASN A 591 21.60 -8.19 7.55
CA ASN A 591 22.97 -8.12 8.04
C ASN A 591 23.67 -6.97 7.30
N TYR A 592 23.96 -5.86 8.00
CA TYR A 592 24.58 -4.67 7.42
C TYR A 592 25.84 -4.99 6.59
N ASN A 593 26.71 -5.86 7.11
CA ASN A 593 27.94 -6.25 6.41
C ASN A 593 27.66 -7.00 5.11
N ALA A 594 26.57 -7.78 5.05
CA ALA A 594 26.17 -8.49 3.84
C ALA A 594 25.60 -7.53 2.78
N GLU A 595 24.87 -6.50 3.19
CA GLU A 595 24.34 -5.48 2.29
C GLU A 595 25.46 -4.61 1.69
N VAL A 596 26.43 -4.23 2.53
CA VAL A 596 27.65 -3.53 2.08
C VAL A 596 28.44 -4.41 1.10
N TYR A 597 28.64 -5.68 1.41
CA TYR A 597 29.30 -6.64 0.51
C TYR A 597 28.56 -6.76 -0.83
N ALA A 598 27.23 -6.93 -0.81
CA ALA A 598 26.42 -7.03 -2.00
C ALA A 598 26.43 -5.73 -2.84
N LEU A 599 26.48 -4.55 -2.21
CA LEU A 599 26.64 -3.29 -2.91
C LEU A 599 28.00 -3.22 -3.61
N GLY A 600 29.10 -3.56 -2.93
CA GLY A 600 30.43 -3.59 -3.53
C GLY A 600 30.48 -4.46 -4.78
N HIS A 601 29.85 -5.64 -4.74
CA HIS A 601 29.72 -6.55 -5.89
C HIS A 601 28.88 -6.00 -7.04
N ARG A 602 27.75 -5.35 -6.74
CA ARG A 602 26.90 -4.72 -7.77
C ARG A 602 27.61 -3.57 -8.50
N LEU A 603 28.46 -2.84 -7.80
CA LEU A 603 29.22 -1.72 -8.36
C LEU A 603 30.55 -2.15 -9.02
N GLY A 604 30.89 -3.45 -9.02
CA GLY A 604 32.18 -3.94 -9.52
C GLY A 604 33.38 -3.50 -8.67
N ALA A 605 33.14 -3.10 -7.42
CA ALA A 605 34.13 -2.55 -6.48
C ALA A 605 34.55 -3.58 -5.42
N ASN A 606 34.70 -4.85 -5.82
CA ASN A 606 35.00 -5.99 -4.94
C ASN A 606 36.38 -5.89 -4.25
N HIS A 607 37.23 -4.99 -4.73
CA HIS A 607 38.57 -4.72 -4.21
C HIS A 607 38.55 -3.80 -2.98
N VAL A 608 37.44 -3.12 -2.71
CA VAL A 608 37.30 -2.20 -1.56
C VAL A 608 37.06 -3.00 -0.28
N LEU A 609 37.83 -2.69 0.76
CA LEU A 609 37.75 -3.40 2.04
C LEU A 609 36.45 -3.05 2.79
N PRO A 610 35.85 -3.98 3.57
CA PRO A 610 34.62 -3.74 4.33
C PRO A 610 34.69 -2.53 5.26
N GLU A 611 35.86 -2.25 5.85
CA GLU A 611 36.08 -1.11 6.75
C GLU A 611 35.97 0.23 6.02
N GLN A 612 36.45 0.30 4.78
CA GLN A 612 36.37 1.50 3.96
C GLN A 612 34.92 1.79 3.53
N TRP A 613 34.14 0.73 3.25
CA TRP A 613 32.70 0.87 3.03
C TRP A 613 31.96 1.32 4.28
N LEU A 614 32.32 0.77 5.44
CA LEU A 614 31.75 1.18 6.72
C LEU A 614 32.02 2.67 6.97
N GLN A 615 33.23 3.13 6.71
CA GLN A 615 33.61 4.54 6.79
C GLN A 615 32.80 5.40 5.83
N ALA A 616 32.68 5.01 4.55
CA ALA A 616 31.96 5.79 3.52
C ALA A 616 30.49 6.04 3.87
N PHE A 617 29.85 5.11 4.57
CA PHE A 617 28.44 5.22 4.98
C PHE A 617 28.24 5.70 6.41
N THR A 618 29.30 6.05 7.15
CA THR A 618 29.19 6.56 8.52
C THR A 618 29.33 8.09 8.53
N THR A 619 28.24 8.78 8.88
CA THR A 619 28.26 10.25 8.99
C THR A 619 28.97 10.69 10.27
N GLN A 620 29.45 11.93 10.29
CA GLN A 620 30.06 12.52 11.49
C GLN A 620 29.11 12.46 12.70
N SER A 621 27.81 12.70 12.49
CA SER A 621 26.79 12.67 13.54
C SER A 621 26.58 11.27 14.15
N TYR A 622 26.91 10.21 13.43
CA TYR A 622 26.91 8.85 13.95
C TYR A 622 28.23 8.50 14.65
N ALA A 623 29.37 8.95 14.12
CA ALA A 623 30.68 8.71 14.72
C ALA A 623 30.86 9.43 16.07
N SER A 624 30.22 10.60 16.25
CA SER A 624 30.30 11.41 17.46
C SER A 624 29.26 11.08 18.54
N ARG A 625 28.45 10.04 18.33
CA ARG A 625 27.38 9.63 19.26
C ARG A 625 27.96 9.02 20.54
N ALA A 626 27.39 9.40 21.69
CA ALA A 626 27.83 8.97 23.01
C ALA A 626 27.76 7.45 23.24
N ASP A 627 26.89 6.73 22.52
CA ASP A 627 26.76 5.28 22.53
C ASP A 627 27.79 4.54 21.64
N VAL A 628 28.54 5.28 20.82
CA VAL A 628 29.61 4.77 19.93
C VAL A 628 30.99 5.10 20.51
N THR A 629 31.12 6.15 21.31
CA THR A 629 32.33 6.48 22.07
C THR A 629 32.42 5.66 23.36
N GLU A 630 33.59 5.10 23.67
CA GLU A 630 33.86 4.31 24.89
C GLU A 630 33.23 4.92 26.16
N GLY A 631 32.42 4.11 26.88
CA GLY A 631 32.15 4.35 28.30
C GLY A 631 30.74 4.75 28.73
N ALA A 632 29.67 4.21 28.13
CA ALA A 632 28.37 4.16 28.82
C ALA A 632 28.48 3.21 30.03
N ARG A 633 28.65 3.77 31.23
CA ARG A 633 29.04 3.14 32.51
C ARG A 633 28.15 1.99 33.06
N ASP A 634 27.21 1.45 32.29
CA ASP A 634 26.36 0.31 32.72
C ASP A 634 26.38 -0.91 31.76
N ALA A 635 27.20 -0.91 30.71
CA ALA A 635 27.35 -2.09 29.85
C ALA A 635 28.46 -3.02 30.38
N ARG A 636 28.09 -4.23 30.83
CA ARG A 636 29.04 -5.27 31.27
C ARG A 636 30.07 -5.60 30.18
N PRO A 637 31.35 -5.78 30.52
CA PRO A 637 32.39 -6.04 29.53
C PRO A 637 32.26 -7.46 28.95
N THR A 638 32.14 -7.57 27.64
CA THR A 638 32.47 -8.81 26.93
C THR A 638 33.99 -8.99 26.96
N LEU A 639 34.44 -10.03 27.65
CA LEU A 639 35.81 -10.52 27.62
C LEU A 639 36.15 -11.04 26.23
N GLY A 640 37.03 -10.33 25.54
CA GLY A 640 37.60 -10.72 24.26
C GLY A 640 38.11 -9.47 23.54
N ASN A 641 39.43 -9.30 23.51
CA ASN A 641 40.12 -8.20 22.85
C ASN A 641 39.65 -8.01 21.39
N SER A 642 38.78 -7.05 21.16
CA SER A 642 38.83 -6.17 20.00
C SER A 642 38.54 -4.78 20.54
N ALA A 643 39.56 -3.93 20.58
CA ALA A 643 39.32 -2.50 20.67
C ALA A 643 38.27 -2.17 19.59
N LEU A 644 37.10 -1.68 19.99
CA LEU A 644 36.20 -1.03 19.04
C LEU A 644 36.92 0.27 18.66
N GLU A 645 37.79 0.16 17.66
CA GLU A 645 38.49 1.30 17.07
C GLU A 645 37.45 2.37 16.73
N SER A 646 37.78 3.62 17.03
CA SER A 646 36.93 4.77 16.72
C SER A 646 36.46 4.68 15.28
N VAL A 647 35.16 4.55 15.04
CA VAL A 647 34.62 4.45 13.68
C VAL A 647 34.91 5.77 12.97
N ALA A 648 35.83 5.74 12.00
CA ALA A 648 36.16 6.92 11.21
C ALA A 648 34.93 7.41 10.43
N ASP A 649 34.72 8.71 10.40
CA ASP A 649 33.63 9.31 9.62
C ASP A 649 33.98 9.40 8.13
N HIS A 650 32.95 9.64 7.32
CA HIS A 650 33.07 9.73 5.87
C HIS A 650 33.69 11.04 5.36
N LYS A 651 34.06 12.01 6.20
CA LYS A 651 34.32 13.41 5.78
C LYS A 651 35.44 13.49 4.74
N ALA A 652 36.56 12.80 4.98
CA ALA A 652 37.69 12.78 4.06
C ALA A 652 37.33 12.12 2.72
N LEU A 653 36.57 11.02 2.75
CA LEU A 653 36.11 10.31 1.55
C LEU A 653 35.11 11.15 0.75
N ARG A 654 34.17 11.82 1.44
CA ARG A 654 33.20 12.74 0.85
C ARG A 654 33.89 13.89 0.13
N ASP A 655 34.85 14.55 0.79
CA ASP A 655 35.57 15.68 0.21
C ASP A 655 36.41 15.24 -1.00
N HIS A 656 36.99 14.04 -0.95
CA HIS A 656 37.71 13.45 -2.10
C HIS A 656 36.77 13.12 -3.27
N GLY A 657 35.67 12.41 -3.01
CA GLY A 657 34.71 12.03 -4.05
C GLY A 657 33.97 13.22 -4.65
N SER A 658 33.67 14.26 -3.86
CA SER A 658 33.10 15.53 -4.35
C SER A 658 34.03 16.21 -5.37
N LYS A 659 35.35 16.22 -5.11
CA LYS A 659 36.35 16.73 -6.08
C LYS A 659 36.38 15.92 -7.37
N ILE A 660 36.31 14.58 -7.27
CA ILE A 660 36.26 13.70 -8.45
C ILE A 660 34.98 13.98 -9.25
N LEU A 661 33.84 14.05 -8.58
CA LEU A 661 32.53 14.31 -9.17
C LEU A 661 32.51 15.63 -9.96
N LEU A 662 32.84 16.75 -9.30
CA LEU A 662 32.87 18.07 -9.93
C LEU A 662 33.86 18.12 -11.10
N SER A 663 35.06 17.55 -10.92
CA SER A 663 36.09 17.53 -11.97
C SER A 663 35.65 16.74 -13.21
N ARG A 664 35.03 15.57 -13.03
CA ARG A 664 34.63 14.69 -14.14
C ARG A 664 33.43 15.25 -14.89
N VAL A 665 32.43 15.77 -14.19
CA VAL A 665 31.26 16.41 -14.81
C VAL A 665 31.69 17.65 -15.60
N ALA A 666 32.51 18.53 -15.02
CA ALA A 666 33.00 19.71 -15.72
C ALA A 666 33.86 19.35 -16.94
N ALA A 667 34.77 18.38 -16.84
CA ALA A 667 35.59 17.94 -17.96
C ALA A 667 34.75 17.32 -19.10
N TYR A 668 33.73 16.52 -18.75
CA TYR A 668 32.76 15.99 -19.71
C TYR A 668 32.03 17.11 -20.47
N LEU A 669 31.52 18.10 -19.74
CA LEU A 669 30.81 19.23 -20.34
C LEU A 669 31.74 20.07 -21.23
N ARG A 670 32.98 20.34 -20.81
CA ARG A 670 33.96 21.10 -21.61
C ARG A 670 34.37 20.37 -22.89
N PHE A 671 34.47 19.04 -22.86
CA PHE A 671 34.73 18.24 -24.05
C PHE A 671 33.60 18.39 -25.08
N HIS A 672 32.34 18.29 -24.63
CA HIS A 672 31.19 18.37 -25.52
C HIS A 672 30.81 19.80 -25.92
N LEU A 673 31.05 20.79 -25.06
CA LEU A 673 30.64 22.18 -25.23
C LEU A 673 31.87 23.12 -25.24
N PRO A 674 32.79 22.99 -26.21
CA PRO A 674 34.03 23.77 -26.22
C PRO A 674 33.83 25.28 -26.44
N LYS A 675 32.66 25.67 -26.96
CA LYS A 675 32.28 27.08 -27.18
C LYS A 675 31.49 27.68 -26.02
N ALA A 676 31.07 26.88 -25.05
CA ALA A 676 30.33 27.37 -23.90
C ALA A 676 31.27 28.10 -22.92
N PRO A 677 30.80 29.19 -22.28
CA PRO A 677 31.55 29.88 -21.25
C PRO A 677 31.62 29.01 -19.98
N GLU A 678 32.70 29.16 -19.23
CA GLU A 678 32.94 28.42 -17.99
C GLU A 678 31.82 28.62 -16.96
N GLU A 679 31.20 29.80 -16.92
CA GLU A 679 30.09 30.11 -16.03
C GLU A 679 28.87 29.20 -16.29
N LEU A 680 28.58 28.87 -17.56
CA LEU A 680 27.52 27.92 -17.91
C LEU A 680 27.92 26.49 -17.50
N ILE A 681 29.17 26.09 -17.79
CA ILE A 681 29.69 24.76 -17.44
C ILE A 681 29.59 24.52 -15.92
N GLN A 682 29.99 25.51 -15.11
CA GLN A 682 29.93 25.41 -13.65
C GLN A 682 28.50 25.36 -13.16
N SER A 683 27.59 26.16 -13.72
CA SER A 683 26.19 26.15 -13.32
C SER A 683 25.50 24.81 -13.59
N VAL A 684 25.68 24.26 -14.80
CA VAL A 684 25.18 22.91 -15.14
C VAL A 684 25.82 21.85 -14.26
N THR A 685 27.13 21.96 -13.99
CA THR A 685 27.84 21.05 -13.09
C THR A 685 27.21 21.06 -11.70
N LEU A 686 26.98 22.23 -11.10
CA LEU A 686 26.37 22.38 -9.78
C LEU A 686 24.95 21.80 -9.73
N GLN A 687 24.17 21.96 -10.80
CA GLN A 687 22.83 21.37 -10.90
C GLN A 687 22.90 19.83 -10.92
N LEU A 688 23.82 19.26 -11.70
CA LEU A 688 24.05 17.81 -11.81
C LEU A 688 24.72 17.21 -10.56
N THR A 689 25.32 18.05 -9.71
CA THR A 689 25.95 17.63 -8.45
C THR A 689 25.21 18.17 -7.23
N SER A 690 23.94 18.55 -7.39
CA SER A 690 23.10 19.06 -6.30
C SER A 690 22.79 17.96 -5.28
N ASN A 691 22.61 18.34 -4.01
CA ASN A 691 22.29 17.39 -2.94
C ASN A 691 20.97 16.67 -3.18
N GLU A 692 19.99 17.35 -3.79
CA GLU A 692 18.70 16.79 -4.16
C GLU A 692 18.87 15.64 -5.16
N LEU A 693 19.58 15.89 -6.27
CA LEU A 693 19.81 14.89 -7.31
C LEU A 693 20.68 13.73 -6.81
N LEU A 694 21.74 14.03 -6.06
CA LEU A 694 22.60 12.99 -5.47
C LEU A 694 21.85 12.12 -4.47
N SER A 695 20.94 12.69 -3.69
CA SER A 695 20.06 11.92 -2.79
C SER A 695 19.13 10.99 -3.57
N GLU A 696 18.51 11.47 -4.64
CA GLU A 696 17.66 10.66 -5.51
C GLU A 696 18.43 9.49 -6.13
N ILE A 697 19.62 9.74 -6.66
CA ILE A 697 20.51 8.69 -7.19
C ILE A 697 20.93 7.73 -6.08
N GLY A 698 21.29 8.25 -4.91
CA GLY A 698 21.62 7.44 -3.74
C GLY A 698 20.48 6.49 -3.32
N ASN A 699 19.23 6.92 -3.45
CA ASN A 699 18.07 6.07 -3.20
C ASN A 699 17.97 4.92 -4.20
N VAL A 700 18.22 5.19 -5.49
CA VAL A 700 18.23 4.17 -6.55
C VAL A 700 19.36 3.16 -6.36
N LEU A 701 20.54 3.64 -5.95
CA LEU A 701 21.70 2.78 -5.65
C LEU A 701 21.54 1.98 -4.35
N GLY A 702 20.52 2.26 -3.54
CA GLY A 702 20.30 1.63 -2.24
C GLY A 702 21.22 2.15 -1.13
N VAL A 703 21.87 3.30 -1.33
CA VAL A 703 22.74 3.93 -0.33
C VAL A 703 21.95 4.34 0.91
N LYS A 704 20.70 4.79 0.75
CA LYS A 704 19.85 5.26 1.87
C LYS A 704 19.73 4.27 3.02
N VAL A 705 19.66 2.97 2.73
CA VAL A 705 19.52 1.93 3.78
C VAL A 705 20.84 1.57 4.45
N LEU A 706 21.96 2.05 3.90
CA LEU A 706 23.31 1.85 4.43
C LEU A 706 23.81 3.05 5.24
N VAL A 707 23.19 4.22 5.11
CA VAL A 707 23.62 5.42 5.85
C VAL A 707 23.49 5.21 7.36
N ARG A 708 24.63 5.25 8.06
CA ARG A 708 24.73 5.30 9.51
C ARG A 708 24.79 6.77 9.92
N THR A 709 23.64 7.31 10.31
CA THR A 709 23.46 8.70 10.79
C THR A 709 22.65 8.71 12.09
N SER A 710 22.76 9.80 12.87
CA SER A 710 21.88 10.02 14.02
C SER A 710 20.44 10.37 13.62
N GLU A 711 20.22 10.75 12.37
CA GLU A 711 18.92 11.16 11.81
C GLU A 711 18.07 9.93 11.42
N HIS A 712 16.76 9.94 11.71
CA HIS A 712 15.85 8.95 11.17
C HIS A 712 14.53 9.58 10.69
N PRO A 713 14.18 9.43 9.39
CA PRO A 713 14.99 8.86 8.31
C PRO A 713 16.22 9.74 7.97
N ALA A 714 17.22 9.18 7.29
CA ALA A 714 18.39 9.94 6.83
C ALA A 714 17.96 11.12 5.93
N SER A 715 18.49 12.32 6.18
CA SER A 715 18.22 13.49 5.35
C SER A 715 18.81 13.35 3.94
N SER A 716 18.26 14.10 2.98
CA SER A 716 18.81 14.14 1.62
C SER A 716 20.29 14.55 1.60
N SER A 717 20.70 15.46 2.49
CA SER A 717 22.10 15.85 2.63
C SER A 717 22.96 14.68 3.11
N SER A 718 22.52 13.91 4.12
CA SER A 718 23.27 12.74 4.60
C SER A 718 23.43 11.66 3.52
N VAL A 719 22.39 11.44 2.69
CA VAL A 719 22.46 10.48 1.58
C VAL A 719 23.40 10.98 0.49
N ALA A 720 23.31 12.25 0.10
CA ALA A 720 24.20 12.87 -0.89
C ALA A 720 25.67 12.82 -0.46
N ASP A 721 25.96 13.13 0.81
CA ASP A 721 27.31 13.04 1.37
C ASP A 721 27.86 11.60 1.28
N CYS A 722 27.03 10.60 1.55
CA CYS A 722 27.41 9.19 1.43
C CYS A 722 27.62 8.76 -0.03
N VAL A 723 26.89 9.33 -1.00
CA VAL A 723 27.13 9.10 -2.43
C VAL A 723 28.48 9.68 -2.84
N CYS A 724 28.80 10.90 -2.40
CA CYS A 724 30.13 11.48 -2.60
C CYS A 724 31.22 10.63 -1.95
N ALA A 725 31.04 10.17 -0.72
CA ALA A 725 32.00 9.30 -0.05
C ALA A 725 32.18 7.95 -0.76
N LEU A 726 31.11 7.39 -1.33
CA LEU A 726 31.15 6.20 -2.17
C LEU A 726 32.04 6.43 -3.40
N LEU A 727 31.89 7.56 -4.11
CA LEU A 727 32.77 7.88 -5.24
C LEU A 727 34.24 8.01 -4.81
N GLY A 728 34.48 8.49 -3.59
CA GLY A 728 35.83 8.57 -3.02
C GLY A 728 36.46 7.22 -2.67
N VAL A 729 35.66 6.17 -2.46
CA VAL A 729 36.17 4.86 -1.98
C VAL A 729 36.36 3.82 -3.09
N VAL A 730 35.58 3.88 -4.17
CA VAL A 730 35.54 2.84 -5.23
C VAL A 730 36.70 2.89 -6.25
N GLY A 731 37.60 3.86 -6.10
CA GLY A 731 38.71 4.13 -7.03
C GLY A 731 38.30 4.90 -8.29
N ASP A 732 39.26 5.59 -8.91
CA ASP A 732 39.02 6.57 -9.99
C ASP A 732 38.30 6.00 -11.22
N LYS A 733 38.66 4.78 -11.64
CA LYS A 733 38.04 4.10 -12.79
C LYS A 733 36.56 3.81 -12.54
N THR A 734 36.23 3.22 -11.39
CA THR A 734 34.85 2.88 -11.01
C THR A 734 34.05 4.15 -10.76
N ALA A 735 34.63 5.14 -10.09
CA ALA A 735 33.99 6.42 -9.83
C ALA A 735 33.63 7.13 -11.14
N THR A 736 34.56 7.20 -12.11
CA THR A 736 34.31 7.77 -13.44
C THR A 736 33.17 7.03 -14.15
N ARG A 737 33.13 5.70 -14.07
CA ARG A 737 32.05 4.91 -14.66
C ARG A 737 30.69 5.23 -14.02
N LEU A 738 30.62 5.27 -12.69
CA LEU A 738 29.37 5.59 -11.98
C LEU A 738 28.88 7.01 -12.30
N ILE A 739 29.78 7.98 -12.44
CA ILE A 739 29.43 9.34 -12.85
C ILE A 739 28.83 9.33 -14.26
N VAL A 740 29.48 8.64 -15.21
CA VAL A 740 28.98 8.55 -16.59
C VAL A 740 27.65 7.79 -16.70
N ASP A 741 27.43 6.77 -15.87
CA ASP A 741 26.24 5.93 -15.96
C ASP A 741 25.03 6.48 -15.17
N PHE A 742 25.24 7.26 -14.10
CA PHE A 742 24.16 7.73 -13.24
C PHE A 742 23.99 9.25 -13.18
N ILE A 743 25.09 10.02 -13.27
CA ILE A 743 25.07 11.49 -13.13
C ILE A 743 24.92 12.15 -14.50
N ILE A 744 25.79 11.81 -15.45
CA ILE A 744 25.79 12.41 -16.79
C ILE A 744 24.45 12.25 -17.54
N PRO A 745 23.71 11.12 -17.44
CA PRO A 745 22.41 11.01 -18.12
C PRO A 745 21.36 12.00 -17.62
N GLN A 746 21.51 12.53 -16.40
CA GLN A 746 20.62 13.57 -15.86
C GLN A 746 20.77 14.90 -16.61
N LEU A 747 21.81 15.05 -17.45
CA LEU A 747 21.95 16.18 -18.37
C LEU A 747 20.75 16.31 -19.32
N LEU A 748 20.07 15.20 -19.63
CA LEU A 748 18.88 15.21 -20.48
C LEU A 748 17.70 15.97 -19.85
N ASP A 749 17.69 16.10 -18.53
CA ASP A 749 16.65 16.84 -17.78
C ASP A 749 17.09 18.28 -17.44
N VAL A 750 18.27 18.72 -17.90
CA VAL A 750 18.75 20.10 -17.71
C VAL A 750 18.15 21.01 -18.79
N ASP A 751 17.43 22.02 -18.37
CA ASP A 751 17.04 23.12 -19.25
C ASP A 751 18.19 24.12 -19.39
N PHE A 752 18.90 24.03 -20.51
CA PHE A 752 20.02 24.92 -20.80
C PHE A 752 19.62 26.40 -20.93
N CYS A 753 18.36 26.72 -21.24
CA CYS A 753 17.88 28.11 -21.30
C CYS A 753 17.88 28.76 -19.91
N GLU A 754 17.63 27.96 -18.88
CA GLU A 754 17.59 28.38 -17.48
C GLU A 754 18.91 28.11 -16.74
N ALA A 755 19.77 27.23 -17.27
CA ALA A 755 21.01 26.82 -16.63
C ALA A 755 21.98 27.97 -16.33
N LEU A 756 21.96 29.06 -17.10
CA LEU A 756 22.71 30.28 -16.76
C LEU A 756 21.74 31.48 -16.71
N PRO A 757 21.21 31.85 -15.54
CA PRO A 757 20.23 32.91 -15.42
C PRO A 757 20.91 34.29 -15.47
N LEU A 758 21.44 34.69 -16.64
CA LEU A 758 21.96 36.04 -16.85
C LEU A 758 20.87 37.07 -16.53
N GLU A 759 21.23 38.14 -15.83
CA GLU A 759 20.33 39.27 -15.67
C GLU A 759 20.02 39.87 -17.03
N ALA A 760 21.00 40.23 -17.87
CA ALA A 760 20.77 40.88 -19.17
C ALA A 760 21.25 40.05 -20.37
N PRO A 761 20.56 38.94 -20.76
CA PRO A 761 21.04 38.05 -21.82
C PRO A 761 21.13 38.72 -23.20
N TYR A 762 20.26 39.68 -23.52
CA TYR A 762 20.32 40.44 -24.78
C TYR A 762 21.60 41.27 -24.88
N GLU A 763 21.99 41.98 -23.82
CA GLU A 763 23.20 42.82 -23.78
C GLU A 763 24.48 41.98 -23.87
N VAL A 764 24.49 40.84 -23.17
CA VAL A 764 25.59 39.86 -23.22
C VAL A 764 25.75 39.32 -24.63
N MET A 765 24.67 38.86 -25.26
CA MET A 765 24.66 38.38 -26.63
C MET A 765 25.11 39.44 -27.63
N GLU A 766 24.57 40.66 -27.53
CA GLU A 766 24.92 41.77 -28.41
C GLU A 766 26.40 42.14 -28.29
N ALA A 767 26.96 42.17 -27.08
CA ALA A 767 28.38 42.45 -26.86
C ALA A 767 29.29 41.39 -27.49
N ILE A 768 28.93 40.11 -27.37
CA ILE A 768 29.68 39.00 -28.00
C ILE A 768 29.65 39.14 -29.53
N LEU A 769 28.48 39.42 -30.12
CA LEU A 769 28.31 39.54 -31.56
C LEU A 769 29.04 40.78 -32.13
N LYS A 770 28.95 41.92 -31.46
CA LYS A 770 29.69 43.14 -31.86
C LYS A 770 31.20 42.91 -31.86
N LYS A 771 31.72 42.16 -30.87
CA LYS A 771 33.13 41.78 -30.83
C LYS A 771 33.53 40.84 -31.96
N GLN A 772 32.60 40.03 -32.46
CA GLN A 772 32.78 39.16 -33.62
C GLN A 772 32.59 39.87 -34.97
N GLY A 773 32.31 41.19 -34.97
CA GLY A 773 32.22 42.01 -36.18
C GLY A 773 30.82 42.22 -36.75
N VAL A 774 29.77 41.78 -36.04
CA VAL A 774 28.36 42.01 -36.43
C VAL A 774 28.01 43.48 -36.28
N GLN A 775 27.40 44.09 -37.31
CA GLN A 775 27.12 45.52 -37.32
C GLN A 775 25.78 45.88 -36.67
N GLU A 776 24.73 45.09 -36.93
CA GLU A 776 23.39 45.33 -36.40
C GLU A 776 22.81 44.08 -35.73
N VAL A 777 22.40 44.22 -34.46
CA VAL A 777 21.65 43.21 -33.71
C VAL A 777 20.30 43.80 -33.31
N GLU A 778 19.20 43.13 -33.65
CA GLU A 778 17.86 43.62 -33.32
C GLU A 778 16.85 42.52 -33.02
N ALA A 779 15.97 42.79 -32.06
CA ALA A 779 14.81 41.96 -31.77
C ALA A 779 13.59 42.40 -32.60
N ARG A 780 12.91 41.43 -33.22
CA ARG A 780 11.72 41.65 -34.03
C ARG A 780 10.56 40.76 -33.56
N LEU A 781 9.38 41.34 -33.42
CA LEU A 781 8.16 40.56 -33.20
C LEU A 781 7.80 39.77 -34.46
N ILE A 782 7.80 38.44 -34.38
CA ILE A 782 7.43 37.55 -35.49
C ILE A 782 5.91 37.32 -35.49
N LYS A 783 5.35 36.98 -34.33
CA LYS A 783 3.93 36.65 -34.19
C LYS A 783 3.44 36.99 -32.79
N SER A 784 2.17 37.37 -32.66
CA SER A 784 1.51 37.45 -31.37
C SER A 784 0.13 36.79 -31.41
N ALA A 785 -0.32 36.26 -30.28
CA ALA A 785 -1.62 35.64 -30.10
C ALA A 785 -2.16 35.95 -28.70
N GLY A 786 -3.48 36.10 -28.58
CA GLY A 786 -4.11 36.29 -27.26
C GLY A 786 -3.66 37.55 -26.51
N VAL A 787 -3.24 38.61 -27.22
CA VAL A 787 -2.67 39.86 -26.66
C VAL A 787 -3.55 40.52 -25.59
N VAL A 788 -4.87 40.33 -25.66
CA VAL A 788 -5.88 40.84 -24.71
C VAL A 788 -6.40 39.77 -23.73
N SER A 789 -5.76 38.60 -23.68
CA SER A 789 -6.10 37.52 -22.76
C SER A 789 -5.21 37.56 -21.52
N ALA A 790 -5.57 36.78 -20.50
CA ALA A 790 -4.75 36.61 -19.30
C ALA A 790 -3.43 35.86 -19.58
N GLU A 791 -3.28 35.25 -20.76
CA GLU A 791 -2.08 34.54 -21.20
C GLU A 791 -1.70 35.00 -22.62
N PRO A 792 -1.22 36.24 -22.79
CA PRO A 792 -0.74 36.68 -24.08
C PRO A 792 0.48 35.85 -24.49
N LEU A 793 0.68 35.69 -25.79
CA LEU A 793 1.82 34.98 -26.35
C LEU A 793 2.47 35.84 -27.42
N TYR A 794 3.73 36.19 -27.21
CA TYR A 794 4.57 36.90 -28.17
C TYR A 794 5.69 35.97 -28.62
N VAL A 795 5.90 35.86 -29.92
CA VAL A 795 7.02 35.12 -30.53
C VAL A 795 7.98 36.15 -31.10
N VAL A 796 9.17 36.24 -30.54
CA VAL A 796 10.21 37.19 -30.93
C VAL A 796 11.38 36.44 -31.56
N GLY A 797 11.94 37.01 -32.63
CA GLY A 797 13.19 36.58 -33.22
C GLY A 797 14.28 37.62 -33.02
N ILE A 798 15.50 37.17 -32.73
CA ILE A 798 16.71 37.98 -32.71
C ILE A 798 17.41 37.85 -34.07
N TYR A 799 17.72 38.98 -34.69
CA TYR A 799 18.40 39.04 -35.97
C TYR A 799 19.78 39.70 -35.81
N ALA A 800 20.82 39.10 -36.40
CA ALA A 800 22.15 39.67 -36.54
C ALA A 800 22.44 39.87 -38.04
N ASP A 801 22.71 41.10 -38.47
CA ASP A 801 22.92 41.47 -39.88
C ASP A 801 21.85 40.90 -40.83
N LYS A 802 20.59 40.87 -40.36
CA LYS A 802 19.36 40.34 -41.01
C LYS A 802 19.21 38.81 -41.02
N GLU A 803 20.11 38.04 -40.42
CA GLU A 803 19.96 36.60 -40.21
C GLU A 803 19.33 36.28 -38.86
N LEU A 804 18.34 35.38 -38.83
CA LEU A 804 17.68 34.96 -37.60
C LEU A 804 18.60 34.04 -36.80
N ILE A 805 19.07 34.51 -35.63
CA ILE A 805 20.01 33.78 -34.78
C ILE A 805 19.37 33.17 -33.53
N GLY A 806 18.20 33.65 -33.11
CA GLY A 806 17.45 33.09 -31.99
C GLY A 806 15.97 33.38 -32.08
N GLN A 807 15.13 32.50 -31.55
CA GLN A 807 13.68 32.67 -31.56
C GLN A 807 13.04 31.98 -30.36
N SER A 808 12.19 32.68 -29.63
CA SER A 808 11.40 32.09 -28.56
C SER A 808 10.06 32.77 -28.38
N ALA A 809 9.20 32.15 -27.56
CA ALA A 809 7.91 32.68 -27.19
C ALA A 809 7.89 33.07 -25.71
N GLY A 810 7.20 34.15 -25.38
CA GLY A 810 7.03 34.62 -24.01
C GLY A 810 5.70 35.34 -23.82
N GLU A 811 5.27 35.42 -22.56
CA GLU A 811 3.99 36.03 -22.18
C GLU A 811 4.00 37.56 -22.21
N SER A 812 5.18 38.16 -22.25
CA SER A 812 5.37 39.57 -22.55
C SER A 812 6.42 39.72 -23.65
N LEU A 813 6.43 40.87 -24.34
CA LEU A 813 7.47 41.19 -25.31
C LEU A 813 8.86 41.13 -24.67
N PHE A 814 9.00 41.60 -23.43
CA PHE A 814 10.24 41.55 -22.68
C PHE A 814 10.71 40.12 -22.42
N ILE A 815 9.82 39.25 -21.93
CA ILE A 815 10.15 37.83 -21.67
C ILE A 815 10.47 37.09 -22.99
N ALA A 816 9.73 37.38 -24.06
CA ALA A 816 9.98 36.79 -25.37
C ALA A 816 11.34 37.21 -25.94
N VAL A 817 11.73 38.49 -25.79
CA VAL A 817 13.08 38.97 -26.17
C VAL A 817 14.14 38.28 -25.32
N ASP A 818 13.94 38.18 -24.01
CA ASP A 818 14.89 37.55 -23.08
C ASP A 818 15.13 36.07 -23.43
N LEU A 819 14.06 35.30 -23.60
CA LEU A 819 14.13 33.89 -23.99
C LEU A 819 14.70 33.70 -25.40
N ALA A 820 14.38 34.57 -26.36
CA ALA A 820 14.95 34.52 -27.70
C ALA A 820 16.45 34.86 -27.71
N SER A 821 16.90 35.72 -26.79
CA SER A 821 18.31 36.04 -26.60
C SER A 821 19.07 34.88 -25.97
N ARG A 822 18.45 34.17 -25.02
CA ARG A 822 19.00 32.93 -24.44
C ARG A 822 19.13 31.83 -25.49
N ASP A 823 18.10 31.62 -26.32
CA ASP A 823 18.15 30.70 -27.46
C ASP A 823 19.28 31.04 -28.44
N ALA A 824 19.48 32.32 -28.75
CA ALA A 824 20.60 32.78 -29.58
C ALA A 824 21.97 32.46 -28.94
N LEU A 825 22.14 32.74 -27.64
CA LEU A 825 23.37 32.41 -26.90
C LEU A 825 23.66 30.90 -26.91
N LEU A 826 22.65 30.06 -26.69
CA LEU A 826 22.80 28.60 -26.73
C LEU A 826 23.26 28.12 -28.11
N LYS A 827 22.67 28.64 -29.19
CA LYS A 827 23.10 28.35 -30.56
C LYS A 827 24.56 28.78 -30.81
N MET A 828 24.96 29.96 -30.33
CA MET A 828 26.35 30.43 -30.42
C MET A 828 27.33 29.50 -29.68
N TRP A 829 26.89 28.90 -28.57
CA TRP A 829 27.66 27.93 -27.79
C TRP A 829 27.56 26.48 -28.28
N ASP A 830 26.94 26.26 -29.45
CA ASP A 830 26.75 24.93 -30.06
C ASP A 830 25.86 23.99 -29.20
N ILE A 831 24.94 24.58 -28.43
CA ILE A 831 23.88 23.89 -27.69
C ILE A 831 22.60 23.98 -28.53
N VAL A 832 22.50 23.06 -29.47
CA VAL A 832 21.39 22.95 -30.43
C VAL A 832 20.73 21.57 -30.35
N PRO A 833 19.49 21.39 -30.83
CA PRO A 833 18.79 20.10 -30.76
C PRO A 833 19.56 18.93 -31.41
N GLU A 834 20.41 19.21 -32.40
CA GLU A 834 21.22 18.22 -33.12
C GLU A 834 22.51 17.82 -32.36
N LYS A 835 22.80 18.46 -31.21
CA LYS A 835 24.01 18.22 -30.43
C LYS A 835 24.00 16.80 -29.85
N VAL A 836 25.03 16.03 -30.20
CA VAL A 836 25.19 14.66 -29.71
C VAL A 836 26.13 14.63 -28.50
N PHE A 837 25.57 14.21 -27.36
CA PHE A 837 26.32 13.88 -26.14
C PHE A 837 26.68 12.39 -26.13
N PHE A 838 27.85 12.05 -25.58
CA PHE A 838 28.25 10.65 -25.44
C PHE A 838 27.78 10.11 -24.09
N PHE A 839 27.27 8.89 -24.06
CA PHE A 839 26.85 8.23 -22.82
C PHE A 839 27.44 6.83 -22.73
N GLY A 840 27.47 6.25 -21.52
CA GLY A 840 27.96 4.89 -21.27
C GLY A 840 29.39 4.66 -21.77
N ASP A 841 29.64 3.55 -22.46
CA ASP A 841 30.98 3.16 -22.93
C ASP A 841 31.64 4.22 -23.82
N ARG A 842 30.85 4.90 -24.65
CA ARG A 842 31.37 5.93 -25.55
C ARG A 842 31.91 7.13 -24.77
N ALA A 843 31.22 7.55 -23.71
CA ALA A 843 31.71 8.61 -22.85
C ALA A 843 32.96 8.19 -22.07
N VAL A 844 33.01 6.95 -21.58
CA VAL A 844 34.18 6.47 -20.83
C VAL A 844 35.44 6.36 -21.71
N ASN A 845 35.28 5.95 -22.97
CA ASN A 845 36.41 5.66 -23.86
C ASN A 845 36.87 6.88 -24.68
N ASP A 846 35.93 7.73 -25.10
CA ASP A 846 36.21 8.78 -26.09
C ASP A 846 36.38 10.17 -25.46
N VAL A 847 35.90 10.39 -24.23
CA VAL A 847 36.05 11.68 -23.53
C VAL A 847 37.40 11.72 -22.82
N ASP A 848 38.25 12.67 -23.21
CA ASP A 848 39.52 12.91 -22.52
C ASP A 848 39.32 13.77 -21.26
N PHE A 849 38.92 13.11 -20.17
CA PHE A 849 38.73 13.77 -18.87
C PHE A 849 39.99 14.45 -18.31
N LYS A 850 41.20 14.13 -18.83
CA LYS A 850 42.45 14.75 -18.37
C LYS A 850 42.76 16.02 -19.15
N ALA A 851 42.53 16.05 -20.47
CA ALA A 851 42.77 17.23 -21.29
C ALA A 851 41.86 18.41 -20.94
N TYR A 852 40.64 18.15 -20.47
CA TYR A 852 39.61 19.18 -20.22
C TYR A 852 39.45 19.58 -18.74
N GLN A 853 40.52 19.50 -17.94
CA GLN A 853 40.47 19.89 -16.53
C GLN A 853 40.44 21.40 -16.29
N GLN A 854 40.93 22.21 -17.23
CA GLN A 854 41.00 23.67 -17.10
C GLN A 854 39.88 24.37 -17.89
N PRO A 855 39.42 25.56 -17.45
CA PRO A 855 38.47 26.38 -18.20
C PRO A 855 38.96 26.75 -19.59
N LEU A 856 38.07 26.73 -20.59
CA LEU A 856 38.39 27.07 -21.98
C LEU A 856 38.21 28.57 -22.27
N SER A 857 37.09 29.16 -21.83
CA SER A 857 36.79 30.58 -22.00
C SER A 857 35.82 31.06 -20.91
N SER A 858 35.93 32.32 -20.48
CA SER A 858 34.96 32.94 -19.56
C SER A 858 34.05 33.90 -20.31
N LEU A 859 32.83 34.09 -19.79
CA LEU A 859 31.87 35.05 -20.33
C LEU A 859 32.44 36.48 -20.33
N SER A 860 33.21 36.83 -19.30
CA SER A 860 33.93 38.12 -19.21
C SER A 860 34.96 38.32 -20.33
N ALA A 861 35.66 37.26 -20.73
CA ALA A 861 36.59 37.29 -21.86
C ALA A 861 35.85 37.41 -23.20
N LEU A 862 34.66 36.81 -23.32
CA LEU A 862 33.83 36.87 -24.53
C LEU A 862 33.18 38.26 -24.72
N CYS A 863 32.66 38.89 -23.66
CA CYS A 863 31.91 40.15 -23.76
C CYS A 863 32.79 41.42 -23.76
N GLY A 864 33.95 41.41 -23.09
CA GLY A 864 34.75 42.61 -22.86
C GLY A 864 34.37 43.40 -21.60
N LYS A 865 35.12 44.47 -21.27
CA LYS A 865 34.93 45.24 -20.04
C LYS A 865 33.67 46.12 -20.11
N GLY A 866 32.83 46.09 -19.08
CA GLY A 866 31.68 47.01 -18.91
C GLY A 866 30.29 46.44 -19.24
N VAL A 867 30.19 45.15 -19.59
CA VAL A 867 28.91 44.47 -19.83
C VAL A 867 28.38 43.85 -18.54
N ASN A 868 27.08 43.97 -18.28
CA ASN A 868 26.47 43.35 -17.10
C ASN A 868 26.35 41.84 -17.27
N ILE A 869 27.20 41.10 -16.57
CA ILE A 869 27.25 39.63 -16.55
C ILE A 869 26.73 39.05 -15.22
N SER A 870 26.02 39.85 -14.42
CA SER A 870 25.39 39.38 -13.18
C SER A 870 24.42 38.23 -13.47
N LEU A 871 24.32 37.33 -12.50
CA LEU A 871 23.25 36.34 -12.47
C LEU A 871 22.06 36.92 -11.73
N GLU A 872 20.85 36.54 -12.13
CA GLU A 872 19.62 36.89 -11.42
C GLU A 872 19.73 36.37 -9.97
N THR A 873 19.58 37.27 -8.99
CA THR A 873 19.52 36.90 -7.59
C THR A 873 18.14 36.35 -7.28
N THR A 874 18.04 35.04 -7.05
CA THR A 874 16.86 34.44 -6.40
C THR A 874 16.93 34.78 -4.92
N GLU A 875 16.07 35.69 -4.43
CA GLU A 875 15.84 35.79 -2.99
C GLU A 875 15.34 34.43 -2.47
N PRO A 876 15.84 33.95 -1.32
CA PRO A 876 15.35 32.71 -0.73
C PRO A 876 13.85 32.84 -0.48
N ASP A 877 13.11 31.84 -0.95
CA ASP A 877 11.65 31.68 -0.97
C ASP A 877 10.99 32.07 0.36
N SER A 878 10.77 33.37 0.58
CA SER A 878 9.82 33.87 1.56
C SER A 878 8.47 33.76 0.87
N GLY A 879 7.74 32.66 1.17
CA GLY A 879 6.51 32.30 0.49
C GLY A 879 5.61 33.50 0.21
N LEU A 880 5.11 33.59 -1.01
CA LEU A 880 4.45 34.77 -1.56
C LEU A 880 3.31 35.27 -0.65
N ASN A 881 3.53 36.39 0.05
CA ASN A 881 2.49 37.04 0.82
C ASN A 881 1.55 37.80 -0.14
N LEU A 882 0.46 37.15 -0.52
CA LEU A 882 -0.58 37.68 -1.42
C LEU A 882 -1.08 39.07 -1.01
N VAL A 883 -1.11 39.37 0.29
CA VAL A 883 -1.56 40.67 0.81
C VAL A 883 -0.51 41.76 0.52
N GLU A 884 0.77 41.45 0.70
CA GLU A 884 1.88 42.36 0.45
C GLU A 884 2.03 42.65 -1.05
N ALA A 885 1.90 41.61 -1.90
CA ALA A 885 1.88 41.77 -3.35
C ALA A 885 0.69 42.64 -3.81
N ALA A 886 -0.52 42.40 -3.29
CA ALA A 886 -1.68 43.22 -3.63
C ALA A 886 -1.55 44.68 -3.18
N LEU A 887 -0.90 44.93 -2.03
CA LEU A 887 -0.64 46.29 -1.53
C LEU A 887 0.44 47.01 -2.34
N ARG A 888 1.48 46.31 -2.80
CA ARG A 888 2.60 46.87 -3.56
C ARG A 888 2.18 47.37 -4.94
N TRP A 889 1.26 46.67 -5.61
CA TRP A 889 0.78 47.00 -6.96
C TRP A 889 -0.61 47.66 -6.99
N ARG A 890 -1.18 47.99 -5.82
CA ARG A 890 -2.51 48.59 -5.66
C ARG A 890 -2.76 49.81 -6.56
N ASN A 891 -1.74 50.62 -6.81
CA ASN A 891 -1.85 51.87 -7.56
C ASN A 891 -1.49 51.72 -9.05
N GLU A 892 -1.05 50.53 -9.48
CA GLU A 892 -0.56 50.23 -10.84
C GLU A 892 -1.47 49.24 -11.59
N ILE A 893 -2.56 48.79 -10.94
CA ILE A 893 -3.53 47.85 -11.51
C ILE A 893 -4.76 48.63 -11.99
N GLU A 894 -4.97 48.68 -13.31
CA GLU A 894 -6.22 49.21 -13.89
C GLU A 894 -7.27 48.12 -14.09
N PRO A 895 -8.55 48.37 -13.77
CA PRO A 895 -9.64 47.44 -14.04
C PRO A 895 -10.04 47.48 -15.53
N VAL A 896 -9.68 46.44 -16.29
CA VAL A 896 -10.15 46.28 -17.67
C VAL A 896 -11.58 45.74 -17.65
N VAL A 897 -12.57 46.63 -17.83
CA VAL A 897 -13.96 46.24 -18.08
C VAL A 897 -14.06 45.73 -19.53
N GLY A 898 -13.95 44.43 -19.73
CA GLY A 898 -14.14 43.81 -21.05
C GLY A 898 -15.53 44.13 -21.62
N ARG A 899 -15.59 44.67 -22.85
CA ARG A 899 -16.84 44.81 -23.61
C ARG A 899 -17.44 43.42 -23.85
N THR A 900 -18.69 43.24 -23.47
CA THR A 900 -19.48 42.03 -23.75
C THR A 900 -19.64 41.84 -25.27
N TYR A 901 -19.06 40.78 -25.82
CA TYR A 901 -19.39 40.33 -27.17
C TYR A 901 -20.80 39.73 -27.18
N THR A 902 -21.82 40.56 -27.44
CA THR A 902 -23.16 40.12 -27.85
C THR A 902 -23.14 39.72 -29.34
N LYS A 903 -22.52 38.57 -29.66
CA LYS A 903 -22.84 37.84 -30.90
C LYS A 903 -23.48 36.52 -30.55
N ARG A 904 -24.78 36.41 -30.86
CA ARG A 904 -25.61 35.20 -30.78
C ARG A 904 -24.88 34.01 -31.42
N LEU A 905 -24.31 33.12 -30.60
CA LEU A 905 -24.03 31.75 -31.02
C LEU A 905 -25.40 31.04 -31.15
N ARG A 906 -25.91 30.95 -32.38
CA ARG A 906 -27.03 30.06 -32.69
C ARG A 906 -26.59 28.63 -32.39
N HIS A 907 -27.31 28.00 -31.47
CA HIS A 907 -27.23 26.59 -31.13
C HIS A 907 -27.27 25.67 -32.35
N LYS A 908 -26.28 24.77 -32.46
CA LYS A 908 -26.50 23.41 -32.99
C LYS A 908 -26.26 22.45 -31.83
N PHE A 909 -27.34 22.11 -31.13
CA PHE A 909 -27.34 20.97 -30.21
C PHE A 909 -27.35 19.68 -31.04
N SER A 910 -26.28 18.90 -30.96
CA SER A 910 -26.36 17.45 -31.21
C SER A 910 -26.80 16.79 -29.89
N ARG A 911 -27.87 16.00 -29.95
CA ARG A 911 -28.42 15.25 -28.83
C ARG A 911 -27.44 14.15 -28.40
N GLY A 912 -27.06 14.12 -27.13
CA GLY A 912 -26.41 12.95 -26.54
C GLY A 912 -25.52 13.24 -25.35
N SER A 913 -26.11 13.21 -24.15
CA SER A 913 -25.57 12.64 -22.90
C SER A 913 -26.02 13.48 -21.70
N LEU A 914 -26.68 12.81 -20.76
CA LEU A 914 -27.52 13.37 -19.70
C LEU A 914 -26.77 13.45 -18.35
N LEU A 915 -25.44 13.66 -18.38
CA LEU A 915 -24.60 13.67 -17.19
C LEU A 915 -23.52 14.75 -17.26
N ARG A 916 -23.91 15.97 -16.88
CA ARG A 916 -23.11 16.97 -16.13
C ARG A 916 -23.91 18.27 -16.04
N ARG A 917 -24.86 18.30 -15.10
CA ARG A 917 -25.39 19.55 -14.56
C ARG A 917 -24.82 19.74 -13.16
N THR A 918 -23.80 20.58 -13.06
CA THR A 918 -23.50 21.30 -11.82
C THR A 918 -23.32 22.77 -12.17
N PHE A 919 -24.38 23.54 -11.95
CA PHE A 919 -24.27 24.98 -11.78
C PHE A 919 -23.53 25.23 -10.47
N ARG A 920 -22.28 25.69 -10.52
CA ARG A 920 -21.69 26.48 -9.44
C ARG A 920 -21.57 27.91 -9.94
N TYR A 921 -22.16 28.84 -9.19
CA TYR A 921 -21.93 30.27 -9.34
C TYR A 921 -20.42 30.55 -9.21
N LEU A 922 -19.73 30.67 -10.34
CA LEU A 922 -18.46 31.39 -10.37
C LEU A 922 -18.83 32.87 -10.40
N ILE A 923 -18.63 33.54 -9.26
CA ILE A 923 -18.38 34.98 -9.25
C ILE A 923 -17.32 35.21 -10.34
N LYS A 924 -17.68 35.95 -11.40
CA LYS A 924 -16.75 36.22 -12.50
C LYS A 924 -15.49 36.85 -11.88
N PRO A 925 -14.30 36.26 -12.05
CA PRO A 925 -13.08 36.93 -11.64
C PRO A 925 -12.98 38.22 -12.45
N ARG A 926 -12.87 39.36 -11.77
CA ARG A 926 -12.41 40.58 -12.42
C ARG A 926 -10.98 40.31 -12.86
N VAL A 927 -10.73 40.38 -14.15
CA VAL A 927 -9.39 40.23 -14.70
C VAL A 927 -8.71 41.59 -14.53
N TYR A 928 -7.59 41.58 -13.80
CA TYR A 928 -6.78 42.75 -13.51
C TYR A 928 -5.48 42.61 -14.29
N THR A 929 -5.04 43.68 -14.94
CA THR A 929 -3.74 43.77 -15.61
C THR A 929 -2.91 44.85 -14.95
N VAL A 930 -1.62 44.60 -14.75
CA VAL A 930 -0.63 45.62 -14.34
C VAL A 930 -0.27 46.41 -15.59
N ALA A 931 -0.31 47.74 -15.52
CA ALA A 931 -0.03 48.65 -16.64
C ALA A 931 1.44 48.65 -17.06
#